data_AF-A0A6P4BKS5-F1
#
_entry.id   AF-A0A6P4BKS5-F1
#
_cell.length_a   1.000
_cell.length_b   1.000
_cell.length_c   1.000
_cell.angle_alpha   90.00
_cell.angle_beta   90.00
_cell.angle_gamma   90.00
#
_symmetry.space_group_name_H-M   'P 1'
#
loop_
_entity.id
_entity.type
_entity.pdbx_description
1 polymer ?
#
loop_
_entity_poly.entity_id
_entity_poly.type
_entity_poly.pdbx_seq_one_letter_code
_entity_poly.pdbx_strand_id
1 'polypeptide(L)'
;MSIKEDDVNNDSDNDLGVDFDYQPNAEDDADDDDVDSLDSTSKSEEVCGVKRIANLMVEDIWNLEFRTEDEACQFYNAYSCWHGFVMRKHGVVRDNQGRIISRQLVCNKEGWRNMRYLDMDDRSREARSLTRTKCPARLRIKLDYGCGRWKVSCFVESHNHDLTPPQFAHLVPANRRLTVTDRVQVKNLHNFGVKSCHIMRYIAFQKGGYRHAGFTRKDLYNHIDRYRRAKVKNGDANAAINYLIGKSNNDPLFFGKYTFTSDERLEHIFLADGQSIIDYHCFGDIVAFDSTYKKNKYNKPLVIFSGCNHHGQTVIFGSGLLSDETTETYKWLLETFVEAMGGKSPKAVITDGDLAMRDAIKNVLPDATHRLCGWHLQRNACENIKNPNFLRDFKGLIYDNNDQRDFDRRWTAILDKHNLVGSTWMEKMYETREMWSHCFLWDKFFGYIRTTSQCEGINSLIRFYVNRKNTLIDFMHNLDRALKEYRNNKLIADFKSQCSELVMITSLEAYERSASCYFTRNIFKEIRNEIQRAGALNITVLSTTLDKVEFSVTALGDPAKDRRVEVDRSKNLFSCSCKLFESRGIPCSHIFYAMKFENILEFPDSLIYKRWTKNANNEFISTNMPVNDDIERVLKFRVGALASNCNKLCDIACKDLADFDEVQSELVNLVIRLQSRKQGKSTPNVNVEGINDPFVVKSKGSPSKRSSGGRREHTLIATSTVITTSAVQI
;
A
#
# COMPACT_ATOMS: atom_id res chain seq x y z
N MET A 1 25.47 31.89 39.33
CA MET A 1 26.19 32.62 38.25
C MET A 1 25.55 32.21 36.94
N SER A 2 24.74 33.10 36.39
CA SER A 2 23.85 32.87 35.24
C SER A 2 24.56 33.15 33.93
N ILE A 3 24.43 32.26 32.94
CA ILE A 3 24.50 32.52 31.49
C ILE A 3 23.62 31.43 30.84
N LYS A 4 22.31 31.65 30.62
CA LYS A 4 21.64 32.16 29.41
C LYS A 4 21.99 31.38 28.13
N GLU A 5 21.11 30.45 27.76
CA GLU A 5 20.90 29.97 26.40
C GLU A 5 19.92 30.93 25.71
N ASP A 6 20.34 31.53 24.60
CA ASP A 6 19.51 32.43 23.80
C ASP A 6 18.69 31.63 22.79
N ASP A 7 17.38 31.84 22.89
CA ASP A 7 16.36 31.57 21.88
C ASP A 7 16.64 32.31 20.57
N VAL A 8 16.58 31.60 19.44
CA VAL A 8 16.21 32.21 18.15
C VAL A 8 15.14 31.33 17.48
N ASN A 9 13.90 31.61 17.86
CA ASN A 9 12.73 31.40 17.00
C ASN A 9 12.62 32.59 16.05
N ASN A 10 12.75 32.35 14.75
CA ASN A 10 12.07 33.11 13.70
C ASN A 10 12.32 32.45 12.35
N ASP A 11 11.32 31.77 11.82
CA ASP A 11 10.95 31.90 10.41
C ASP A 11 9.46 31.54 10.29
N SER A 12 8.66 32.60 10.35
CA SER A 12 7.24 32.63 10.01
C SER A 12 7.10 32.58 8.50
N ASP A 13 6.96 31.38 7.93
CA ASP A 13 6.44 31.24 6.57
C ASP A 13 4.92 31.46 6.61
N ASN A 14 4.53 32.69 6.26
CA ASN A 14 3.14 33.11 6.07
C ASN A 14 2.48 32.25 4.97
N ASP A 15 1.76 31.25 5.43
CA ASP A 15 0.77 30.47 4.70
C ASP A 15 -0.41 31.37 4.32
N LEU A 16 -0.38 31.90 3.09
CA LEU A 16 -1.59 32.40 2.42
C LEU A 16 -2.09 31.35 1.43
N GLY A 17 -2.40 30.17 1.96
CA GLY A 17 -3.27 29.20 1.33
C GLY A 17 -4.71 29.70 1.36
N VAL A 18 -5.12 30.44 0.34
CA VAL A 18 -6.55 30.61 0.07
C VAL A 18 -7.04 29.31 -0.54
N ASP A 19 -7.52 28.41 0.31
CA ASP A 19 -8.30 27.23 -0.06
C ASP A 19 -9.60 27.69 -0.73
N PHE A 20 -9.61 27.76 -2.05
CA PHE A 20 -10.86 27.78 -2.81
C PHE A 20 -11.35 26.34 -2.93
N ASP A 21 -12.32 25.99 -2.09
CA ASP A 21 -13.10 24.76 -2.16
C ASP A 21 -13.72 24.60 -3.56
N TYR A 22 -13.12 23.75 -4.38
CA TYR A 22 -13.68 23.38 -5.69
C TYR A 22 -14.59 22.18 -5.52
N GLN A 23 -15.91 22.43 -5.48
CA GLN A 23 -16.93 21.39 -5.59
C GLN A 23 -17.08 20.96 -7.06
N PRO A 24 -17.07 19.65 -7.38
CA PRO A 24 -17.34 19.17 -8.73
C PRO A 24 -18.85 18.98 -8.90
N ASN A 25 -19.50 19.89 -9.64
CA ASN A 25 -20.88 19.69 -10.05
C ASN A 25 -20.92 19.14 -11.48
N ALA A 26 -21.49 17.95 -11.60
CA ALA A 26 -22.02 17.41 -12.84
C ALA A 26 -23.35 18.10 -13.15
N GLU A 27 -23.74 18.03 -14.43
CA GLU A 27 -24.92 18.61 -15.07
C GLU A 27 -24.65 19.94 -15.80
N ASP A 28 -24.99 19.91 -17.09
CA ASP A 28 -24.92 20.92 -18.14
C ASP A 28 -23.55 21.21 -18.80
N ASP A 29 -22.94 20.16 -19.38
CA ASP A 29 -22.03 20.30 -20.54
C ASP A 29 -22.78 19.90 -21.83
N ALA A 30 -23.80 20.69 -22.20
CA ALA A 30 -24.39 20.65 -23.53
C ALA A 30 -24.13 21.99 -24.25
N ASP A 31 -23.47 21.87 -25.41
CA ASP A 31 -23.39 22.82 -26.51
C ASP A 31 -22.69 24.18 -26.27
N ASP A 32 -21.39 24.24 -26.58
CA ASP A 32 -20.83 24.99 -27.75
C ASP A 32 -19.28 25.00 -27.73
N ASP A 33 -18.62 23.87 -27.44
CA ASP A 33 -17.16 23.69 -27.59
C ASP A 33 -16.85 22.77 -28.79
N ASP A 34 -17.34 23.12 -29.98
CA ASP A 34 -16.83 22.56 -31.25
C ASP A 34 -15.48 23.19 -31.58
N VAL A 35 -14.46 22.78 -30.83
CA VAL A 35 -13.06 22.83 -31.30
C VAL A 35 -12.71 21.41 -31.72
N ASP A 36 -12.79 21.15 -33.03
CA ASP A 36 -12.28 19.94 -33.67
C ASP A 36 -10.82 19.72 -33.24
N SER A 37 -10.60 18.89 -32.22
CA SER A 37 -9.27 18.47 -31.78
C SER A 37 -8.77 17.39 -32.73
N LEU A 38 -8.03 17.79 -33.76
CA LEU A 38 -7.28 16.86 -34.61
C LEU A 38 -6.17 16.19 -33.78
N ASP A 39 -6.23 14.86 -33.63
CA ASP A 39 -5.17 14.05 -33.02
C ASP A 39 -3.99 13.96 -34.00
N SER A 40 -3.12 14.97 -33.97
CA SER A 40 -1.92 14.98 -34.81
C SER A 40 -0.81 14.16 -34.13
N THR A 41 -0.55 12.96 -34.66
CA THR A 41 0.69 12.22 -34.40
C THR A 41 1.89 13.13 -34.70
N SER A 42 2.90 13.09 -33.83
CA SER A 42 4.13 13.86 -33.96
C SER A 42 4.91 13.45 -35.21
N LYS A 43 4.58 14.04 -36.35
CA LYS A 43 5.38 14.10 -37.57
C LYS A 43 5.07 15.41 -38.29
N SER A 44 5.76 16.49 -37.93
CA SER A 44 5.80 17.68 -38.78
C SER A 44 7.00 18.56 -38.46
N GLU A 45 8.20 18.07 -38.80
CA GLU A 45 9.30 18.97 -39.20
C GLU A 45 9.73 18.74 -40.65
N GLU A 46 9.06 17.87 -41.42
CA GLU A 46 9.32 17.71 -42.85
C GLU A 46 8.01 17.73 -43.65
N VAL A 47 7.49 18.92 -43.95
CA VAL A 47 6.70 19.13 -45.19
C VAL A 47 6.97 20.53 -45.75
N CYS A 48 7.26 20.52 -47.06
CA CYS A 48 7.52 21.60 -48.01
C CYS A 48 8.98 22.13 -48.06
N GLY A 49 9.61 21.94 -49.21
CA GLY A 49 11.00 22.32 -49.46
C GLY A 49 11.31 23.76 -49.05
N VAL A 50 12.26 23.87 -48.13
CA VAL A 50 13.17 25.01 -47.89
C VAL A 50 12.65 26.22 -47.08
N LYS A 51 11.38 26.31 -46.67
CA LYS A 51 10.93 27.38 -45.75
C LYS A 51 10.20 26.86 -44.51
N ARG A 52 10.63 27.30 -43.32
CA ARG A 52 9.87 27.12 -42.07
C ARG A 52 8.52 27.83 -42.21
N ILE A 53 7.47 27.30 -41.59
CA ILE A 53 6.12 27.92 -41.54
C ILE A 53 6.20 29.41 -41.16
N ALA A 54 7.14 29.74 -40.29
CA ALA A 54 7.53 31.08 -39.88
C ALA A 54 7.81 32.10 -41.00
N ASN A 55 8.27 31.61 -42.15
CA ASN A 55 8.85 32.41 -43.22
C ASN A 55 8.05 32.27 -44.52
N LEU A 56 6.83 31.72 -44.46
CA LEU A 56 5.96 31.60 -45.61
C LEU A 56 5.36 32.97 -45.93
N MET A 57 5.59 33.44 -47.15
CA MET A 57 4.93 34.62 -47.70
C MET A 57 3.55 34.22 -48.23
N VAL A 58 2.70 35.22 -48.48
CA VAL A 58 1.36 35.02 -49.05
C VAL A 58 1.43 34.20 -50.35
N GLU A 59 2.41 34.48 -51.20
CA GLU A 59 2.63 33.76 -52.47
C GLU A 59 3.00 32.30 -52.25
N ASP A 60 3.76 31.98 -51.20
CA ASP A 60 4.11 30.60 -50.87
C ASP A 60 2.84 29.83 -50.48
N ILE A 61 1.94 30.45 -49.71
CA ILE A 61 0.68 29.83 -49.25
C ILE A 61 -0.26 29.54 -50.42
N TRP A 62 -0.37 30.47 -51.38
CA TRP A 62 -1.20 30.27 -52.58
C TRP A 62 -0.75 29.09 -53.44
N ASN A 63 0.55 28.76 -53.42
CA ASN A 63 1.13 27.66 -54.19
C ASN A 63 1.12 26.32 -53.45
N LEU A 64 0.57 26.25 -52.23
CA LEU A 64 0.48 24.98 -51.50
C LEU A 64 -0.55 24.04 -52.12
N GLU A 65 -0.12 22.78 -52.27
CA GLU A 65 -0.96 21.67 -52.67
C GLU A 65 -0.91 20.59 -51.59
N PHE A 66 -2.06 20.03 -51.24
CA PHE A 66 -2.19 18.98 -50.23
C PHE A 66 -2.76 17.70 -50.85
N ARG A 67 -2.36 16.55 -50.34
CA ARG A 67 -2.88 15.25 -50.79
C ARG A 67 -4.27 15.01 -50.23
N THR A 68 -4.54 15.48 -49.02
CA THR A 68 -5.81 15.30 -48.33
C THR A 68 -6.31 16.62 -47.74
N GLU A 69 -7.62 16.69 -47.49
CA GLU A 69 -8.23 17.80 -46.75
C GLU A 69 -7.67 17.92 -45.33
N ASP A 70 -7.35 16.80 -44.71
CA ASP A 70 -6.80 16.75 -43.36
C ASP A 70 -5.39 17.34 -43.29
N GLU A 71 -4.53 17.05 -44.28
CA GLU A 71 -3.19 17.63 -44.38
C GLU A 71 -3.25 19.16 -44.47
N ALA A 72 -4.20 19.70 -45.24
CA ALA A 72 -4.44 21.14 -45.32
C ALA A 72 -4.96 21.73 -44.00
N CYS A 73 -5.80 21.00 -43.26
CA CYS A 73 -6.24 21.40 -41.93
C CYS A 73 -5.07 21.43 -40.93
N GLN A 74 -4.21 20.40 -40.95
CA GLN A 74 -3.03 20.33 -40.09
C GLN A 74 -2.06 21.47 -40.39
N PHE A 75 -1.83 21.78 -41.68
CA PHE A 75 -1.02 22.92 -42.10
C PHE A 75 -1.57 24.23 -41.54
N TYR A 76 -2.85 24.53 -41.77
CA TYR A 76 -3.43 25.81 -41.35
C TYR A 76 -3.52 25.91 -39.82
N ASN A 77 -3.64 24.78 -39.13
CA ASN A 77 -3.56 24.73 -37.67
C ASN A 77 -2.17 25.16 -37.21
N ALA A 78 -1.12 24.56 -37.75
CA ALA A 78 0.27 24.92 -37.45
C ALA A 78 0.57 26.39 -37.80
N TYR A 79 0.10 26.86 -38.95
CA TYR A 79 0.17 28.27 -39.36
C TYR A 79 -0.50 29.18 -38.32
N SER A 80 -1.74 28.88 -37.91
CA SER A 80 -2.47 29.67 -36.92
C SER A 80 -1.75 29.73 -35.57
N CYS A 81 -1.25 28.59 -35.10
CA CYS A 81 -0.51 28.50 -33.84
C CYS A 81 0.75 29.37 -33.86
N TRP A 82 1.48 29.39 -34.98
CA TRP A 82 2.71 30.18 -35.13
C TRP A 82 2.42 31.68 -35.23
N HIS A 83 1.39 32.07 -35.98
CA HIS A 83 0.95 33.46 -36.13
C HIS A 83 0.08 33.98 -34.97
N GLY A 84 -0.15 33.19 -33.91
CA GLY A 84 -0.80 33.68 -32.68
C GLY A 84 -2.33 33.76 -32.72
N PHE A 85 -2.99 32.98 -33.58
CA PHE A 85 -4.46 32.81 -33.56
C PHE A 85 -4.85 31.34 -33.52
N VAL A 86 -6.14 31.04 -33.37
CA VAL A 86 -6.65 29.67 -33.39
C VAL A 86 -7.49 29.47 -34.63
N MET A 87 -7.21 28.41 -35.40
CA MET A 87 -8.07 28.05 -36.52
C MET A 87 -9.36 27.34 -36.05
N ARG A 88 -10.42 27.51 -36.83
CA ARG A 88 -11.69 26.77 -36.70
C ARG A 88 -12.15 26.31 -38.07
N LYS A 89 -12.71 25.09 -38.15
CA LYS A 89 -13.36 24.63 -39.38
C LYS A 89 -14.70 25.36 -39.55
N HIS A 90 -14.95 25.88 -40.75
CA HIS A 90 -16.19 26.57 -41.11
C HIS A 90 -16.95 25.70 -42.13
N GLY A 91 -17.24 26.25 -43.31
CA GLY A 91 -18.10 25.63 -44.30
C GLY A 91 -17.41 24.52 -45.10
N VAL A 92 -18.23 23.55 -45.52
CA VAL A 92 -17.88 22.54 -46.52
C VAL A 92 -18.77 22.67 -47.74
N VAL A 93 -18.20 22.44 -48.91
CA VAL A 93 -18.97 22.18 -50.12
C VAL A 93 -18.76 20.72 -50.48
N ARG A 94 -19.85 20.02 -50.80
CA ARG A 94 -19.84 18.61 -51.22
C ARG A 94 -20.31 18.48 -52.66
N ASP A 95 -19.82 17.47 -53.38
CA ASP A 95 -20.36 17.09 -54.69
C ASP A 95 -21.69 16.33 -54.56
N ASN A 96 -22.29 16.02 -55.70
CA ASN A 96 -23.55 15.26 -55.79
C ASN A 96 -23.46 13.83 -55.21
N GLN A 97 -22.24 13.33 -54.97
CA GLN A 97 -21.96 12.04 -54.35
C GLN A 97 -21.66 12.17 -52.84
N GLY A 98 -21.78 13.38 -52.27
CA GLY A 98 -21.54 13.66 -50.87
C GLY A 98 -20.06 13.80 -50.49
N ARG A 99 -19.12 13.73 -51.45
CA ARG A 99 -17.68 13.91 -51.20
C ARG A 99 -17.36 15.37 -51.01
N ILE A 100 -16.49 15.68 -50.05
CA ILE A 100 -16.07 17.07 -49.80
C ILE A 100 -15.21 17.53 -50.97
N ILE A 101 -15.58 18.66 -51.58
CA ILE A 101 -14.86 19.29 -52.70
C ILE A 101 -14.27 20.65 -52.33
N SER A 102 -14.70 21.24 -51.21
CA SER A 102 -14.11 22.45 -50.66
C SER A 102 -14.26 22.50 -49.15
N ARG A 103 -13.24 23.01 -48.47
CA ARG A 103 -13.25 23.30 -47.03
C ARG A 103 -12.81 24.74 -46.79
N GLN A 104 -13.51 25.44 -45.91
CA GLN A 104 -13.11 26.74 -45.40
C GLN A 104 -12.68 26.64 -43.94
N LEU A 105 -11.53 27.23 -43.64
CA LEU A 105 -10.93 27.34 -42.31
C LEU A 105 -10.85 28.84 -41.98
N VAL A 106 -11.19 29.21 -40.75
CA VAL A 106 -11.32 30.63 -40.33
C VAL A 106 -10.61 30.85 -38.99
N CYS A 107 -10.35 32.12 -38.66
CA CYS A 107 -9.96 32.49 -37.30
C CYS A 107 -11.08 32.18 -36.28
N ASN A 108 -10.71 31.81 -35.05
CA ASN A 108 -11.66 31.57 -33.95
C ASN A 108 -12.51 32.80 -33.59
N LYS A 109 -12.05 34.02 -33.92
CA LYS A 109 -12.81 35.26 -33.75
C LYS A 109 -13.72 35.61 -34.94
N GLU A 110 -13.88 34.73 -35.92
CA GLU A 110 -14.82 34.89 -37.04
C GLU A 110 -16.29 34.83 -36.56
N GLY A 111 -17.18 35.51 -37.29
CA GLY A 111 -18.62 35.52 -37.03
C GLY A 111 -19.06 36.41 -35.88
N TRP A 112 -20.32 36.21 -35.46
CA TRP A 112 -20.91 36.83 -34.28
C TRP A 112 -21.23 35.78 -33.23
N ARG A 113 -21.27 36.20 -31.96
CA ARG A 113 -21.85 35.35 -30.91
C ARG A 113 -23.36 35.29 -31.09
N ASN A 114 -23.96 34.11 -30.89
CA ASN A 114 -25.40 33.95 -31.01
C ASN A 114 -26.11 34.76 -29.91
N MET A 115 -27.14 35.52 -30.30
CA MET A 115 -27.88 36.44 -29.42
C MET A 115 -28.53 35.72 -28.23
N ARG A 116 -28.89 34.43 -28.38
CA ARG A 116 -29.44 33.60 -27.29
C ARG A 116 -28.56 33.53 -26.05
N TYR A 117 -27.25 33.72 -26.19
CA TYR A 117 -26.30 33.71 -25.08
C TYR A 117 -26.01 35.10 -24.50
N LEU A 118 -26.55 36.15 -25.12
CA LEU A 118 -26.44 37.54 -24.70
C LEU A 118 -27.70 38.01 -23.97
N ASP A 119 -28.85 37.38 -24.25
CA ASP A 119 -30.18 37.77 -23.75
C ASP A 119 -30.75 36.79 -22.70
N MET A 120 -29.89 36.09 -21.94
CA MET A 120 -30.37 35.30 -20.78
C MET A 120 -30.48 36.18 -19.54
N ASP A 121 -31.70 36.34 -19.02
CA ASP A 121 -31.99 37.10 -17.80
C ASP A 121 -31.69 36.31 -16.51
N ASP A 122 -31.93 34.99 -16.50
CA ASP A 122 -31.70 34.12 -15.34
C ASP A 122 -30.31 33.44 -15.38
N ARG A 123 -29.24 34.21 -15.14
CA ARG A 123 -27.86 33.66 -15.14
C ARG A 123 -27.44 33.18 -13.75
N SER A 124 -27.10 31.89 -13.65
CA SER A 124 -26.43 31.31 -12.47
C SER A 124 -24.91 31.54 -12.45
N ARG A 125 -24.31 31.95 -13.57
CA ARG A 125 -22.86 32.23 -13.72
C ARG A 125 -22.63 33.50 -14.53
N GLU A 126 -21.50 34.15 -14.30
CA GLU A 126 -21.09 35.34 -15.04
C GLU A 126 -20.99 35.08 -16.56
N ALA A 127 -21.30 36.11 -17.35
CA ALA A 127 -21.27 36.04 -18.80
C ALA A 127 -19.84 35.77 -19.31
N ARG A 128 -19.66 34.73 -20.14
CA ARG A 128 -18.37 34.52 -20.83
C ARG A 128 -18.02 35.74 -21.69
N SER A 129 -16.75 36.11 -21.78
CA SER A 129 -16.29 37.24 -22.60
C SER A 129 -16.68 37.12 -24.07
N LEU A 130 -16.84 38.26 -24.76
CA LEU A 130 -17.07 38.31 -26.21
C LEU A 130 -15.78 37.97 -26.96
N THR A 131 -15.75 36.81 -27.62
CA THR A 131 -14.55 36.31 -28.32
C THR A 131 -14.62 36.50 -29.84
N ARG A 132 -15.80 36.78 -30.41
CA ARG A 132 -15.99 36.91 -31.87
C ARG A 132 -16.06 38.38 -32.29
N THR A 133 -15.21 38.76 -33.25
CA THR A 133 -15.06 40.14 -33.76
C THR A 133 -15.35 40.22 -35.27
N LYS A 134 -15.91 39.17 -35.88
CA LYS A 134 -16.06 39.03 -37.34
C LYS A 134 -14.72 39.09 -38.08
N CYS A 135 -13.70 38.47 -37.50
CA CYS A 135 -12.38 38.42 -38.10
C CYS A 135 -12.44 37.85 -39.53
N PRO A 136 -11.86 38.53 -40.55
CA PRO A 136 -11.95 38.09 -41.94
C PRO A 136 -10.93 37.02 -42.32
N ALA A 137 -9.93 36.76 -41.45
CA ALA A 137 -8.85 35.82 -41.70
C ALA A 137 -9.37 34.40 -41.98
N ARG A 138 -9.00 33.85 -43.14
CA ARG A 138 -9.50 32.56 -43.62
C ARG A 138 -8.58 31.92 -44.67
N LEU A 139 -8.63 30.59 -44.72
CA LEU A 139 -8.08 29.77 -45.80
C LEU A 139 -9.20 28.91 -46.39
N ARG A 140 -9.34 28.88 -47.72
CA ARG A 140 -10.27 28.00 -48.42
C ARG A 140 -9.50 27.12 -49.39
N ILE A 141 -9.68 25.81 -49.26
CA ILE A 141 -9.12 24.81 -50.17
C ILE A 141 -10.20 24.19 -51.04
N LYS A 142 -9.82 23.75 -52.24
CA LYS A 142 -10.69 23.04 -53.19
C LYS A 142 -9.98 21.83 -53.78
N LEU A 143 -10.73 20.76 -54.00
CA LEU A 143 -10.24 19.58 -54.71
C LEU A 143 -10.13 19.90 -56.21
N ASP A 144 -8.95 19.74 -56.77
CA ASP A 144 -8.70 19.79 -58.20
C ASP A 144 -8.86 18.39 -58.79
N TYR A 145 -9.96 18.17 -59.52
CA TYR A 145 -10.26 16.89 -60.16
C TYR A 145 -9.24 16.46 -61.21
N GLY A 146 -8.48 17.39 -61.80
CA GLY A 146 -7.49 17.09 -62.83
C GLY A 146 -6.23 16.41 -62.28
N CYS A 147 -5.84 16.72 -61.03
CA CYS A 147 -4.65 16.16 -60.39
C CYS A 147 -4.92 15.41 -59.09
N GLY A 148 -6.17 15.40 -58.60
CA GLY A 148 -6.57 14.77 -57.35
C GLY A 148 -6.05 15.44 -56.08
N ARG A 149 -5.49 16.66 -56.19
CA ARG A 149 -4.91 17.40 -55.05
C ARG A 149 -5.81 18.52 -54.56
N TRP A 150 -5.64 18.90 -53.30
CA TRP A 150 -6.30 20.03 -52.68
C TRP A 150 -5.46 21.29 -52.83
N LYS A 151 -6.00 22.30 -53.51
CA LYS A 151 -5.32 23.57 -53.78
C LYS A 151 -5.94 24.72 -53.00
N VAL A 152 -5.12 25.69 -52.62
CA VAL A 152 -5.60 26.93 -52.01
C VAL A 152 -6.36 27.76 -53.05
N SER A 153 -7.60 28.13 -52.71
CA SER A 153 -8.51 28.89 -53.57
C SER A 153 -8.85 30.28 -53.02
N CYS A 154 -8.62 30.51 -51.74
CA CYS A 154 -8.74 31.81 -51.08
C CYS A 154 -7.87 31.81 -49.84
N PHE A 155 -7.08 32.87 -49.66
CA PHE A 155 -6.34 33.12 -48.44
C PHE A 155 -6.47 34.61 -48.07
N VAL A 156 -6.82 34.88 -46.82
CA VAL A 156 -6.91 36.24 -46.24
C VAL A 156 -6.10 36.23 -44.96
N GLU A 157 -4.98 36.95 -44.96
CA GLU A 157 -4.06 37.03 -43.82
C GLU A 157 -4.49 38.06 -42.76
N SER A 158 -5.13 39.16 -43.18
CA SER A 158 -5.43 40.29 -42.29
C SER A 158 -6.38 39.91 -41.14
N HIS A 159 -6.04 40.31 -39.92
CA HIS A 159 -6.88 40.22 -38.72
C HIS A 159 -7.41 41.59 -38.30
N ASN A 160 -8.57 41.61 -37.64
CA ASN A 160 -9.15 42.85 -37.08
C ASN A 160 -9.03 42.94 -35.56
N HIS A 161 -8.11 42.18 -34.98
CA HIS A 161 -7.86 42.08 -33.55
C HIS A 161 -6.39 41.75 -33.32
N ASP A 162 -5.89 42.03 -32.12
CA ASP A 162 -4.55 41.64 -31.74
C ASP A 162 -4.38 40.11 -31.75
N LEU A 163 -3.24 39.67 -32.27
CA LEU A 163 -2.79 38.30 -32.25
C LEU A 163 -2.18 37.98 -30.88
N THR A 164 -2.25 36.71 -30.48
CA THR A 164 -1.74 36.25 -29.19
C THR A 164 -0.21 36.35 -29.18
N PRO A 165 0.38 37.14 -28.27
CA PRO A 165 1.83 37.23 -28.17
C PRO A 165 2.48 35.86 -27.86
N PRO A 166 3.70 35.58 -28.38
CA PRO A 166 4.35 34.28 -28.20
C PRO A 166 4.49 33.84 -26.73
N GLN A 167 4.68 34.78 -25.80
CA GLN A 167 4.78 34.48 -24.37
C GLN A 167 3.50 33.86 -23.77
N PHE A 168 2.34 34.09 -24.40
CA PHE A 168 1.04 33.55 -23.96
C PHE A 168 0.58 32.36 -24.81
N ALA A 169 1.32 31.95 -25.84
CA ALA A 169 0.95 30.87 -26.74
C ALA A 169 0.63 29.55 -26.01
N HIS A 170 1.35 29.26 -24.91
CA HIS A 170 1.16 28.09 -24.07
C HIS A 170 -0.15 28.09 -23.23
N LEU A 171 -0.84 29.22 -23.14
CA LEU A 171 -2.13 29.36 -22.43
C LEU A 171 -3.32 29.17 -23.38
N VAL A 172 -3.11 29.27 -24.68
CA VAL A 172 -4.14 29.12 -25.71
C VAL A 172 -4.63 27.66 -25.72
N PRO A 173 -5.94 27.39 -25.50
CA PRO A 173 -6.48 26.04 -25.42
C PRO A 173 -6.06 25.09 -26.54
N ALA A 174 -6.09 25.56 -27.79
CA ALA A 174 -5.71 24.76 -28.97
C ALA A 174 -4.22 24.36 -28.99
N ASN A 175 -3.36 25.10 -28.29
CA ASN A 175 -1.92 24.85 -28.24
C ASN A 175 -1.52 23.95 -27.05
N ARG A 176 -2.44 23.74 -26.09
CA ARG A 176 -2.15 23.00 -24.85
C ARG A 176 -2.28 21.50 -25.06
N ARG A 177 -1.21 20.76 -24.76
CA ARG A 177 -1.22 19.30 -24.83
C ARG A 177 -0.18 18.68 -23.90
N LEU A 178 -0.59 17.63 -23.20
CA LEU A 178 0.36 16.71 -22.59
C LEU A 178 0.88 15.77 -23.68
N THR A 179 2.19 15.76 -23.89
CA THR A 179 2.86 14.82 -24.79
C THR A 179 2.71 13.38 -24.28
N VAL A 180 3.03 12.38 -25.11
CA VAL A 180 3.03 10.98 -24.66
C VAL A 180 3.98 10.78 -23.47
N THR A 181 5.17 11.39 -23.51
CA THR A 181 6.14 11.36 -22.43
C THR A 181 5.61 12.01 -21.15
N ASP A 182 4.97 13.19 -21.26
CA ASP A 182 4.33 13.87 -20.13
C ASP A 182 3.28 12.95 -19.50
N ARG A 183 2.39 12.34 -20.31
CA ARG A 183 1.33 11.47 -19.81
C ARG A 183 1.90 10.26 -19.04
N VAL A 184 2.93 9.61 -19.57
CA VAL A 184 3.57 8.46 -18.89
C VAL A 184 4.21 8.90 -17.58
N GLN A 185 4.97 10.00 -17.60
CA GLN A 185 5.66 10.51 -16.42
C GLN A 185 4.67 10.96 -15.33
N VAL A 186 3.61 11.67 -15.72
CA VAL A 186 2.51 12.05 -14.82
C VAL A 186 1.88 10.82 -14.19
N LYS A 187 1.57 9.78 -14.97
CA LYS A 187 0.99 8.53 -14.45
C LYS A 187 1.92 7.84 -13.47
N ASN A 188 3.23 7.75 -13.77
CA ASN A 188 4.20 7.11 -12.89
C ASN A 188 4.32 7.84 -11.55
N LEU A 189 4.48 9.17 -11.59
CA LEU A 189 4.57 9.99 -10.37
C LEU A 189 3.26 9.97 -9.58
N HIS A 190 2.12 10.01 -10.27
CA HIS A 190 0.80 9.93 -9.63
C HIS A 190 0.60 8.56 -8.96
N ASN A 191 0.96 7.46 -9.64
CA ASN A 191 0.92 6.10 -9.07
C ASN A 191 1.88 5.93 -7.88
N PHE A 192 2.98 6.70 -7.84
CA PHE A 192 3.89 6.75 -6.70
C PHE A 192 3.34 7.54 -5.50
N GLY A 193 2.23 8.26 -5.67
CA GLY A 193 1.59 9.06 -4.62
C GLY A 193 2.04 10.53 -4.56
N VAL A 194 2.76 11.01 -5.57
CA VAL A 194 3.17 12.43 -5.63
C VAL A 194 1.93 13.31 -5.84
N LYS A 195 1.79 14.36 -5.02
CA LYS A 195 0.70 15.33 -5.15
C LYS A 195 0.73 15.98 -6.54
N SER A 196 -0.43 16.14 -7.18
CA SER A 196 -0.52 16.70 -8.54
C SER A 196 0.15 18.07 -8.69
N CYS A 197 0.13 18.90 -7.64
CA CYS A 197 0.84 20.19 -7.62
C CYS A 197 2.37 20.03 -7.71
N HIS A 198 2.93 19.02 -7.04
CA HIS A 198 4.35 18.69 -7.10
C HIS A 198 4.72 18.07 -8.45
N ILE A 199 3.85 17.23 -9.03
CA ILE A 199 4.04 16.71 -10.40
C ILE A 199 4.14 17.87 -11.39
N MET A 200 3.24 18.85 -11.31
CA MET A 200 3.31 20.03 -12.18
C MET A 200 4.61 20.80 -11.97
N ARG A 201 5.01 21.06 -10.72
CA ARG A 201 6.24 21.80 -10.41
C ARG A 201 7.47 21.08 -10.96
N TYR A 202 7.51 19.74 -10.84
CA TYR A 202 8.58 18.92 -11.38
C TYR A 202 8.66 18.95 -12.90
N ILE A 203 7.54 18.80 -13.61
CA ILE A 203 7.53 18.89 -15.09
C ILE A 203 7.90 20.30 -15.56
N ALA A 204 7.39 21.33 -14.89
CA ALA A 204 7.75 22.70 -15.19
C ALA A 204 9.26 22.93 -14.99
N PHE A 205 9.85 22.43 -13.90
CA PHE A 205 11.30 22.49 -13.68
C PHE A 205 12.08 21.81 -14.80
N GLN A 206 11.71 20.57 -15.16
CA GLN A 206 12.39 19.81 -16.20
C GLN A 206 12.33 20.50 -17.58
N LYS A 207 11.23 21.19 -17.87
CA LYS A 207 11.04 21.91 -19.14
C LYS A 207 11.54 23.36 -19.09
N GLY A 208 12.19 23.80 -18.01
CA GLY A 208 12.74 25.16 -17.91
C GLY A 208 11.71 26.24 -17.61
N GLY A 209 10.60 25.89 -16.98
CA GLY A 209 9.55 26.79 -16.49
C GLY A 209 8.14 26.42 -16.96
N TYR A 210 7.12 26.99 -16.30
CA TYR A 210 5.71 26.76 -16.62
C TYR A 210 5.36 27.10 -18.07
N ARG A 211 5.98 28.15 -18.64
CA ARG A 211 5.74 28.58 -20.02
C ARG A 211 6.15 27.54 -21.07
N HIS A 212 7.12 26.68 -20.75
CA HIS A 212 7.61 25.64 -21.64
C HIS A 212 6.96 24.28 -21.38
N ALA A 213 6.09 24.18 -20.36
CA ALA A 213 5.43 22.91 -20.03
C ALA A 213 4.55 22.40 -21.18
N GLY A 214 3.93 23.32 -21.92
CA GLY A 214 3.00 23.04 -23.02
C GLY A 214 1.57 22.74 -22.56
N PHE A 215 1.28 22.84 -21.27
CA PHE A 215 -0.05 22.63 -20.67
C PHE A 215 -0.15 23.32 -19.31
N THR A 216 -1.37 23.48 -18.79
CA THR A 216 -1.64 24.12 -17.49
C THR A 216 -1.85 23.11 -16.37
N ARG A 217 -1.88 23.59 -15.11
CA ARG A 217 -2.25 22.78 -13.95
C ARG A 217 -3.63 22.12 -14.13
N LYS A 218 -4.60 22.82 -14.72
CA LYS A 218 -5.94 22.29 -14.99
C LYS A 218 -5.89 21.11 -15.95
N ASP A 219 -5.10 21.21 -17.02
CA ASP A 219 -4.95 20.13 -18.01
C ASP A 219 -4.32 18.88 -17.38
N LEU A 220 -3.30 19.05 -16.52
CA LEU A 220 -2.70 17.97 -15.75
C LEU A 220 -3.73 17.29 -14.85
N TYR A 221 -4.51 18.07 -14.11
CA TYR A 221 -5.51 17.55 -13.18
C TYR A 221 -6.61 16.79 -13.93
N ASN A 222 -7.08 17.34 -15.05
CA ASN A 222 -8.03 16.69 -15.94
C ASN A 222 -7.47 15.38 -16.54
N HIS A 223 -6.16 15.33 -16.83
CA HIS A 223 -5.52 14.09 -17.29
C HIS A 223 -5.48 13.03 -16.20
N ILE A 224 -5.06 13.39 -14.98
CA ILE A 224 -5.03 12.48 -13.83
C ILE A 224 -6.44 11.96 -13.50
N ASP A 225 -7.43 12.84 -13.54
CA ASP A 225 -8.83 12.50 -13.30
C ASP A 225 -9.38 11.53 -14.36
N ARG A 226 -9.15 11.81 -15.65
CA ARG A 226 -9.46 10.87 -16.74
C ARG A 226 -8.75 9.53 -16.57
N TYR A 227 -7.48 9.54 -16.17
CA TYR A 227 -6.71 8.33 -15.92
C TYR A 227 -7.28 7.48 -14.76
N ARG A 228 -7.67 8.12 -13.66
CA ARG A 228 -8.34 7.45 -12.53
C ARG A 228 -9.67 6.83 -12.94
N ARG A 229 -10.51 7.58 -13.66
CA ARG A 229 -11.79 7.07 -14.19
C ARG A 229 -11.57 5.88 -15.12
N ALA A 230 -10.55 5.92 -15.98
CA ALA A 230 -10.23 4.84 -16.89
C ALA A 230 -9.84 3.53 -16.17
N LYS A 231 -9.06 3.61 -15.07
CA LYS A 231 -8.72 2.43 -14.25
C LYS A 231 -9.96 1.72 -13.68
N VAL A 232 -11.01 2.49 -13.44
CA VAL A 232 -12.22 2.05 -12.72
C VAL A 232 -13.42 1.90 -13.68
N LYS A 233 -13.18 1.93 -15.00
CA LYS A 233 -14.23 1.92 -16.03
C LYS A 233 -15.21 0.74 -15.88
N ASN A 234 -14.72 -0.41 -15.42
CA ASN A 234 -15.52 -1.62 -15.20
C ASN A 234 -15.93 -1.81 -13.73
N GLY A 235 -15.91 -0.75 -12.92
CA GLY A 235 -16.20 -0.78 -11.49
C GLY A 235 -14.93 -0.93 -10.62
N ASP A 236 -14.92 -0.24 -9.48
CA ASP A 236 -13.75 -0.20 -8.57
C ASP A 236 -13.55 -1.55 -7.87
N ALA A 237 -14.66 -2.15 -7.45
CA ALA A 237 -14.70 -3.50 -6.92
C ALA A 237 -14.08 -4.51 -7.90
N ASN A 238 -14.44 -4.43 -9.18
CA ASN A 238 -13.90 -5.32 -10.20
C ASN A 238 -12.39 -5.07 -10.44
N ALA A 239 -11.95 -3.81 -10.45
CA ALA A 239 -10.52 -3.49 -10.56
C ALA A 239 -9.72 -4.06 -9.37
N ALA A 240 -10.26 -3.96 -8.16
CA ALA A 240 -9.69 -4.53 -6.94
C ALA A 240 -9.64 -6.06 -6.98
N ILE A 241 -10.72 -6.73 -7.40
CA ILE A 241 -10.75 -8.20 -7.54
C ILE A 241 -9.73 -8.68 -8.59
N ASN A 242 -9.67 -8.03 -9.76
CA ASN A 242 -8.69 -8.38 -10.79
C ASN A 242 -7.25 -8.17 -10.30
N TYR A 243 -7.01 -7.19 -9.44
CA TYR A 243 -5.71 -7.03 -8.79
C TYR A 243 -5.38 -8.19 -7.85
N LEU A 244 -6.32 -8.66 -7.03
CA LEU A 244 -6.14 -9.82 -6.17
C LEU A 244 -5.84 -11.09 -6.99
N ILE A 245 -6.59 -11.33 -8.07
CA ILE A 245 -6.37 -12.44 -9.00
C ILE A 245 -4.99 -12.32 -9.68
N GLY A 246 -4.61 -11.12 -10.11
CA GLY A 246 -3.30 -10.86 -10.67
C GLY A 246 -2.17 -11.12 -9.67
N LYS A 247 -2.39 -10.82 -8.38
CA LYS A 247 -1.44 -11.12 -7.31
C LYS A 247 -1.32 -12.61 -7.04
N SER A 248 -2.43 -13.35 -6.96
CA SER A 248 -2.40 -14.81 -6.76
C SER A 248 -1.66 -15.56 -7.88
N ASN A 249 -1.68 -15.03 -9.10
CA ASN A 249 -0.94 -15.62 -10.23
C ASN A 249 0.58 -15.44 -10.11
N ASN A 250 1.05 -14.41 -9.40
CA ASN A 250 2.48 -14.08 -9.28
C ASN A 250 3.10 -14.53 -7.95
N ASP A 251 2.28 -14.72 -6.91
CA ASP A 251 2.70 -15.12 -5.58
C ASP A 251 1.89 -16.36 -5.14
N PRO A 252 2.47 -17.57 -5.19
CA PRO A 252 1.78 -18.81 -4.86
C PRO A 252 1.28 -18.92 -3.42
N LEU A 253 1.80 -18.08 -2.52
CA LEU A 253 1.37 -18.01 -1.12
C LEU A 253 0.39 -16.88 -0.87
N PHE A 254 0.12 -16.03 -1.86
CA PHE A 254 -0.85 -14.95 -1.71
C PHE A 254 -2.24 -15.50 -1.38
N PHE A 255 -2.86 -14.93 -0.36
CA PHE A 255 -4.22 -15.25 0.06
C PHE A 255 -5.09 -14.01 -0.08
N GLY A 256 -6.12 -14.11 -0.93
CA GLY A 256 -7.14 -13.09 -1.10
C GLY A 256 -8.52 -13.71 -0.99
N LYS A 257 -9.38 -13.16 -0.12
CA LYS A 257 -10.77 -13.61 0.06
C LYS A 257 -11.70 -12.41 0.06
N TYR A 258 -12.88 -12.56 -0.53
CA TYR A 258 -13.87 -11.49 -0.59
C TYR A 258 -15.28 -12.06 -0.63
N THR A 259 -16.26 -11.26 -0.18
CA THR A 259 -17.69 -11.61 -0.18
C THR A 259 -18.52 -10.58 -0.93
N PHE A 260 -19.73 -10.97 -1.29
CA PHE A 260 -20.71 -10.09 -1.89
C PHE A 260 -21.98 -10.06 -1.05
N THR A 261 -22.62 -8.90 -1.00
CA THR A 261 -23.99 -8.76 -0.52
C THR A 261 -24.97 -9.46 -1.47
N SER A 262 -26.22 -9.59 -1.03
CA SER A 262 -27.31 -10.15 -1.85
C SER A 262 -27.59 -9.38 -3.15
N ASP A 263 -27.22 -8.10 -3.20
CA ASP A 263 -27.30 -7.25 -4.40
C ASP A 263 -25.97 -7.18 -5.20
N GLU A 264 -25.12 -8.20 -5.05
CA GLU A 264 -23.85 -8.37 -5.79
C GLU A 264 -22.82 -7.24 -5.57
N ARG A 265 -22.87 -6.55 -4.42
CA ARG A 265 -21.87 -5.53 -4.06
C ARG A 265 -20.77 -6.12 -3.21
N LEU A 266 -19.54 -5.70 -3.48
CA LEU A 266 -18.36 -6.12 -2.71
C LEU A 266 -18.48 -5.70 -1.24
N GLU A 267 -18.56 -6.69 -0.37
CA GLU A 267 -18.89 -6.51 1.03
C GLU A 267 -17.62 -6.49 1.89
N HIS A 268 -16.92 -7.62 1.96
CA HIS A 268 -15.65 -7.74 2.67
C HIS A 268 -14.52 -8.09 1.70
N ILE A 269 -13.31 -7.63 2.01
CA ILE A 269 -12.08 -8.02 1.31
C ILE A 269 -11.02 -8.30 2.37
N PHE A 270 -10.32 -9.43 2.27
CA PHE A 270 -9.13 -9.73 3.02
C PHE A 270 -7.98 -10.04 2.05
N LEU A 271 -6.78 -9.58 2.38
CA LEU A 271 -5.56 -9.89 1.64
C LEU A 271 -4.35 -10.04 2.57
N ALA A 272 -3.54 -11.05 2.27
CA ALA A 272 -2.21 -11.27 2.82
C ALA A 272 -1.29 -11.80 1.70
N ASP A 273 -0.14 -11.17 1.51
CA ASP A 273 0.84 -11.68 0.55
C ASP A 273 1.71 -12.79 1.18
N GLY A 274 2.44 -13.52 0.34
CA GLY A 274 3.19 -14.70 0.76
C GLY A 274 4.25 -14.39 1.82
N GLN A 275 4.93 -13.26 1.69
CA GLN A 275 5.94 -12.85 2.66
C GLN A 275 5.31 -12.48 4.01
N SER A 276 4.14 -11.84 4.03
CA SER A 276 3.39 -11.55 5.26
C SER A 276 2.94 -12.83 5.97
N ILE A 277 2.52 -13.86 5.23
CA ILE A 277 2.18 -15.18 5.80
C ILE A 277 3.43 -15.86 6.38
N ILE A 278 4.57 -15.84 5.67
CA ILE A 278 5.85 -16.36 6.19
C ILE A 278 6.26 -15.63 7.48
N ASP A 279 6.18 -14.29 7.47
CA ASP A 279 6.50 -13.48 8.65
C ASP A 279 5.59 -13.82 9.83
N TYR A 280 4.30 -14.11 9.61
CA TYR A 280 3.40 -14.56 10.67
C TYR A 280 3.79 -15.94 11.23
N HIS A 281 4.26 -16.85 10.39
CA HIS A 281 4.76 -18.13 10.87
C HIS A 281 5.97 -17.99 11.78
N CYS A 282 6.84 -16.99 11.56
CA CYS A 282 7.96 -16.67 12.45
C CYS A 282 7.52 -15.84 13.68
N PHE A 283 6.64 -14.85 13.49
CA PHE A 283 6.43 -13.75 14.44
C PHE A 283 4.98 -13.52 14.89
N GLY A 284 4.04 -14.35 14.46
CA GLY A 284 2.60 -14.28 14.73
C GLY A 284 2.15 -14.86 16.07
N ASP A 285 3.05 -15.04 17.03
CA ASP A 285 2.71 -15.31 18.43
C ASP A 285 1.98 -14.13 19.08
N ILE A 286 2.21 -12.89 18.62
CA ILE A 286 1.52 -11.68 19.06
C ILE A 286 1.00 -10.93 17.83
N VAL A 287 -0.27 -10.55 17.86
CA VAL A 287 -0.89 -9.77 16.79
C VAL A 287 -1.59 -8.56 17.38
N ALA A 288 -1.34 -7.40 16.80
CA ALA A 288 -2.05 -6.16 17.07
C ALA A 288 -2.87 -5.75 15.85
N PHE A 289 -4.14 -5.40 16.07
CA PHE A 289 -5.01 -4.88 15.01
C PHE A 289 -6.12 -4.03 15.62
N ASP A 290 -6.50 -2.98 14.89
CA ASP A 290 -7.57 -2.06 15.23
C ASP A 290 -8.33 -1.69 13.94
N SER A 291 -9.61 -1.35 14.04
CA SER A 291 -10.31 -0.75 12.90
C SER A 291 -9.92 0.72 12.78
N THR A 292 -9.32 1.07 11.66
CA THR A 292 -8.97 2.44 11.35
C THR A 292 -10.10 3.16 10.62
N TYR A 293 -10.16 4.47 10.84
CA TYR A 293 -11.22 5.36 10.39
C TYR A 293 -11.70 5.08 8.96
N LYS A 294 -13.02 5.18 8.77
CA LYS A 294 -13.81 5.14 7.52
C LYS A 294 -13.39 6.26 6.55
N LYS A 295 -12.13 6.24 6.11
CA LYS A 295 -11.46 7.29 5.36
C LYS A 295 -11.25 6.92 3.90
N ASN A 296 -11.72 5.78 3.40
CA ASN A 296 -11.76 5.51 1.97
C ASN A 296 -13.04 6.06 1.34
N LYS A 297 -13.12 6.07 0.00
CA LYS A 297 -14.29 6.53 -0.77
C LYS A 297 -15.62 5.87 -0.38
N TYR A 298 -15.56 4.67 0.19
CA TYR A 298 -16.72 3.84 0.55
C TYR A 298 -17.02 3.85 2.05
N ASN A 299 -16.29 4.62 2.85
CA ASN A 299 -16.41 4.64 4.31
C ASN A 299 -16.33 3.24 4.95
N LYS A 300 -15.63 2.29 4.31
CA LYS A 300 -15.44 0.94 4.82
C LYS A 300 -14.38 0.91 5.94
N PRO A 301 -14.59 0.22 7.08
CA PRO A 301 -13.57 0.03 8.10
C PRO A 301 -12.36 -0.73 7.54
N LEU A 302 -11.15 -0.27 7.86
CA LEU A 302 -9.90 -0.92 7.48
C LEU A 302 -9.23 -1.50 8.72
N VAL A 303 -8.97 -2.80 8.73
CA VAL A 303 -8.22 -3.49 9.77
C VAL A 303 -6.86 -3.91 9.21
N ILE A 304 -5.78 -3.61 9.92
CA ILE A 304 -4.43 -4.07 9.58
C ILE A 304 -3.93 -4.98 10.69
N PHE A 305 -3.62 -6.23 10.35
CA PHE A 305 -2.99 -7.18 11.25
C PHE A 305 -1.49 -6.96 11.25
N SER A 306 -0.94 -6.68 12.43
CA SER A 306 0.47 -6.35 12.60
C SER A 306 1.08 -7.07 13.78
N GLY A 307 2.40 -7.14 13.81
CA GLY A 307 3.17 -7.68 14.92
C GLY A 307 4.56 -7.08 14.96
N CYS A 308 5.49 -7.81 15.56
CA CYS A 308 6.87 -7.37 15.76
C CYS A 308 7.87 -8.42 15.25
N ASN A 309 8.78 -8.06 14.34
CA ASN A 309 9.85 -8.98 13.91
C ASN A 309 10.95 -9.14 14.99
N HIS A 310 11.97 -9.95 14.73
CA HIS A 310 13.11 -10.22 15.61
C HIS A 310 14.01 -9.01 15.94
N HIS A 311 13.77 -7.84 15.33
CA HIS A 311 14.44 -6.56 15.64
C HIS A 311 13.63 -5.61 16.50
N GLY A 312 12.43 -6.00 16.95
CA GLY A 312 11.55 -5.05 17.65
C GLY A 312 10.73 -4.14 16.72
N GLN A 313 10.78 -4.37 15.39
CA GLN A 313 10.14 -3.49 14.40
C GLN A 313 8.78 -4.04 13.97
N THR A 314 7.87 -3.13 13.58
CA THR A 314 6.55 -3.50 13.06
C THR A 314 6.65 -4.37 11.80
N VAL A 315 5.83 -5.40 11.74
CA VAL A 315 5.59 -6.23 10.56
C VAL A 315 4.08 -6.33 10.32
N ILE A 316 3.65 -6.37 9.07
CA ILE A 316 2.24 -6.48 8.69
C ILE A 316 2.00 -7.90 8.18
N PHE A 317 0.98 -8.57 8.73
CA PHE A 317 0.61 -9.94 8.39
C PHE A 317 -0.55 -10.01 7.39
N GLY A 318 -1.39 -8.98 7.32
CA GLY A 318 -2.52 -8.92 6.41
C GLY A 318 -3.39 -7.71 6.66
N SER A 319 -4.40 -7.53 5.82
CA SER A 319 -5.38 -6.45 5.99
C SER A 319 -6.76 -6.86 5.53
N GLY A 320 -7.78 -6.28 6.17
CA GLY A 320 -9.19 -6.46 5.84
C GLY A 320 -9.88 -5.13 5.61
N LEU A 321 -10.74 -5.07 4.60
CA LEU A 321 -11.66 -3.97 4.36
C LEU A 321 -13.09 -4.49 4.52
N LEU A 322 -13.83 -3.93 5.48
CA LEU A 322 -15.10 -4.47 5.97
C LEU A 322 -16.29 -3.63 5.51
N SER A 323 -17.51 -4.17 5.57
CA SER A 323 -18.74 -3.40 5.35
C SER A 323 -19.10 -2.56 6.58
N ASP A 324 -18.94 -3.14 7.77
CA ASP A 324 -19.31 -2.55 9.06
C ASP A 324 -18.39 -3.03 10.21
N GLU A 325 -18.72 -2.63 11.43
CA GLU A 325 -17.97 -2.91 12.66
C GLU A 325 -18.84 -3.76 13.62
N THR A 326 -19.52 -4.78 13.07
CA THR A 326 -20.33 -5.72 13.85
C THR A 326 -19.52 -6.95 14.27
N THR A 327 -20.01 -7.66 15.30
CA THR A 327 -19.37 -8.88 15.81
C THR A 327 -19.25 -9.95 14.73
N GLU A 328 -20.28 -10.15 13.90
CA GLU A 328 -20.26 -11.15 12.82
C GLU A 328 -19.26 -10.79 11.72
N THR A 329 -19.15 -9.50 11.37
CA THR A 329 -18.16 -9.03 10.41
C THR A 329 -16.73 -9.21 10.92
N TYR A 330 -16.48 -8.96 12.21
CA TYR A 330 -15.17 -9.24 12.81
C TYR A 330 -14.90 -10.74 12.94
N LYS A 331 -15.90 -11.58 13.22
CA LYS A 331 -15.74 -13.05 13.19
C LYS A 331 -15.28 -13.53 11.82
N TRP A 332 -15.98 -13.12 10.76
CA TRP A 332 -15.58 -13.43 9.39
C TRP A 332 -14.12 -13.03 9.11
N LEU A 333 -13.73 -11.83 9.56
CA LEU A 333 -12.37 -11.34 9.37
C LEU A 333 -11.33 -12.19 10.11
N LEU A 334 -11.58 -12.53 11.38
CA LEU A 334 -10.66 -13.32 12.20
C LEU A 334 -10.56 -14.76 11.71
N GLU A 335 -11.68 -15.38 11.33
CA GLU A 335 -11.70 -16.72 10.73
C GLU A 335 -10.90 -16.75 9.43
N THR A 336 -11.13 -15.74 8.57
CA THR A 336 -10.39 -15.58 7.32
C THR A 336 -8.90 -15.32 7.55
N PHE A 337 -8.55 -14.54 8.57
CA PHE A 337 -7.15 -14.32 8.96
C PHE A 337 -6.50 -15.62 9.40
N VAL A 338 -7.14 -16.39 10.29
CA VAL A 338 -6.61 -17.68 10.77
C VAL A 338 -6.49 -18.68 9.61
N GLU A 339 -7.46 -18.72 8.70
CA GLU A 339 -7.41 -19.53 7.47
C GLU A 339 -6.19 -19.16 6.61
N ALA A 340 -5.99 -17.86 6.34
CA ALA A 340 -4.84 -17.36 5.57
C ALA A 340 -3.50 -17.71 6.22
N MET A 341 -3.46 -17.67 7.56
CA MET A 341 -2.30 -18.06 8.36
C MET A 341 -2.22 -19.56 8.62
N GLY A 342 -3.15 -20.34 8.08
CA GLY A 342 -3.10 -21.79 8.11
C GLY A 342 -3.58 -22.51 9.33
N GLY A 343 -4.56 -21.97 10.02
CA GLY A 343 -4.99 -22.49 11.31
C GLY A 343 -4.06 -22.13 12.46
N LYS A 344 -2.95 -21.43 12.23
CA LYS A 344 -2.06 -21.00 13.32
C LYS A 344 -2.67 -19.79 14.03
N SER A 345 -3.26 -20.02 15.19
CA SER A 345 -3.77 -18.95 16.06
C SER A 345 -2.64 -18.19 16.78
N PRO A 346 -2.79 -16.89 17.03
CA PRO A 346 -1.84 -16.13 17.85
C PRO A 346 -1.99 -16.50 19.34
N LYS A 347 -0.92 -16.30 20.11
CA LYS A 347 -0.96 -16.50 21.57
C LYS A 347 -1.50 -15.29 22.32
N ALA A 348 -1.30 -14.10 21.75
CA ALA A 348 -1.74 -12.84 22.32
C ALA A 348 -2.29 -11.90 21.24
N VAL A 349 -3.32 -11.15 21.61
CA VAL A 349 -4.00 -10.18 20.74
C VAL A 349 -4.02 -8.82 21.42
N ILE A 350 -3.72 -7.76 20.67
CA ILE A 350 -3.73 -6.38 21.16
C ILE A 350 -4.68 -5.54 20.32
N THR A 351 -5.70 -4.94 20.94
CA THR A 351 -6.69 -4.09 20.26
C THR A 351 -7.08 -2.86 21.08
N ASP A 352 -7.86 -1.94 20.53
CA ASP A 352 -8.35 -0.72 21.17
C ASP A 352 -9.48 -0.94 22.18
N GLY A 353 -10.06 -2.15 22.20
CA GLY A 353 -11.11 -2.54 23.14
C GLY A 353 -12.53 -2.37 22.62
N ASP A 354 -12.73 -2.23 21.31
CA ASP A 354 -14.07 -2.30 20.70
C ASP A 354 -14.85 -3.54 21.16
N LEU A 355 -16.13 -3.36 21.51
CA LEU A 355 -16.96 -4.40 22.10
C LEU A 355 -17.24 -5.53 21.11
N ALA A 356 -17.55 -5.19 19.85
CA ALA A 356 -17.84 -6.17 18.81
C ALA A 356 -16.58 -6.97 18.45
N MET A 357 -15.43 -6.30 18.35
CA MET A 357 -14.14 -6.94 18.14
C MET A 357 -13.76 -7.87 19.31
N ARG A 358 -13.98 -7.43 20.56
CA ARG A 358 -13.73 -8.26 21.75
C ARG A 358 -14.59 -9.51 21.75
N ASP A 359 -15.86 -9.40 21.41
CA ASP A 359 -16.75 -10.55 21.34
C ASP A 359 -16.36 -11.50 20.20
N ALA A 360 -15.94 -10.97 19.05
CA ALA A 360 -15.41 -11.79 17.96
C ALA A 360 -14.12 -12.54 18.37
N ILE A 361 -13.19 -11.87 19.06
CA ILE A 361 -11.95 -12.49 19.57
C ILE A 361 -12.27 -13.64 20.53
N LYS A 362 -13.21 -13.45 21.47
CA LYS A 362 -13.62 -14.51 22.40
C LYS A 362 -14.18 -15.74 21.69
N ASN A 363 -14.84 -15.57 20.55
CA ASN A 363 -15.42 -16.67 19.79
C ASN A 363 -14.40 -17.37 18.88
N VAL A 364 -13.55 -16.61 18.18
CA VAL A 364 -12.65 -17.16 17.16
C VAL A 364 -11.26 -17.50 17.71
N LEU A 365 -10.79 -16.76 18.70
CA LEU A 365 -9.46 -16.87 19.31
C LEU A 365 -9.54 -17.07 20.84
N PRO A 366 -10.27 -18.07 21.35
CA PRO A 366 -10.56 -18.21 22.78
C PRO A 366 -9.30 -18.41 23.65
N ASP A 367 -8.26 -19.05 23.11
CA ASP A 367 -7.01 -19.32 23.83
C ASP A 367 -6.03 -18.13 23.83
N ALA A 368 -6.30 -17.10 23.03
CA ALA A 368 -5.40 -15.97 22.90
C ALA A 368 -5.61 -14.97 24.05
N THR A 369 -4.52 -14.55 24.69
CA THR A 369 -4.62 -13.51 25.73
C THR A 369 -4.92 -12.16 25.09
N HIS A 370 -6.09 -11.59 25.40
CA HIS A 370 -6.51 -10.29 24.87
C HIS A 370 -6.05 -9.13 25.78
N ARG A 371 -5.31 -8.19 25.19
CA ARG A 371 -4.81 -6.98 25.84
C ARG A 371 -5.31 -5.72 25.14
N LEU A 372 -5.64 -4.69 25.92
CA LEU A 372 -5.94 -3.37 25.39
C LEU A 372 -4.66 -2.58 25.07
N CYS A 373 -4.67 -1.88 23.95
CA CYS A 373 -3.56 -1.07 23.47
C CYS A 373 -3.31 0.13 24.39
N GLY A 374 -2.10 0.22 24.95
CA GLY A 374 -1.71 1.30 25.86
C GLY A 374 -1.79 2.70 25.25
N TRP A 375 -1.63 2.85 23.92
CA TRP A 375 -1.80 4.14 23.24
C TRP A 375 -3.26 4.58 23.21
N HIS A 376 -4.16 3.67 22.83
CA HIS A 376 -5.60 3.93 22.82
C HIS A 376 -6.12 4.25 24.22
N LEU A 377 -5.65 3.54 25.24
CA LEU A 377 -5.98 3.85 26.64
C LEU A 377 -5.53 5.24 27.06
N GLN A 378 -4.31 5.66 26.71
CA GLN A 378 -3.82 7.00 27.00
C GLN A 378 -4.61 8.08 26.27
N ARG A 379 -4.95 7.85 24.98
CA ARG A 379 -5.78 8.78 24.21
C ARG A 379 -7.17 8.92 24.83
N ASN A 380 -7.80 7.80 25.17
CA ASN A 380 -9.12 7.78 25.81
C ASN A 380 -9.08 8.47 27.18
N ALA A 381 -8.01 8.28 27.96
CA ALA A 381 -7.79 8.97 29.23
C ALA A 381 -7.70 10.51 29.04
N CYS A 382 -6.96 10.96 28.02
CA CYS A 382 -6.88 12.38 27.67
C CYS A 382 -8.24 12.95 27.25
N GLU A 383 -9.02 12.22 26.47
CA GLU A 383 -10.33 12.67 25.97
C GLU A 383 -11.37 12.77 27.09
N ASN A 384 -11.38 11.82 28.03
CA ASN A 384 -12.36 11.76 29.13
C ASN A 384 -12.02 12.70 30.30
N ILE A 385 -10.75 12.75 30.73
CA ILE A 385 -10.34 13.49 31.94
C ILE A 385 -9.70 14.85 31.62
N LYS A 386 -9.06 14.99 30.45
CA LYS A 386 -8.41 16.24 29.97
C LYS A 386 -7.40 16.86 30.96
N ASN A 387 -6.77 16.04 31.80
CA ASN A 387 -5.78 16.47 32.80
C ASN A 387 -4.42 15.77 32.57
N PRO A 388 -3.33 16.50 32.26
CA PRO A 388 -2.00 15.93 32.06
C PRO A 388 -1.42 15.23 33.29
N ASN A 389 -1.71 15.74 34.50
CA ASN A 389 -1.23 15.12 35.75
C ASN A 389 -1.90 13.76 35.98
N PHE A 390 -3.19 13.64 35.65
CA PHE A 390 -3.89 12.36 35.67
C PHE A 390 -3.25 11.38 34.70
N LEU A 391 -2.97 11.79 33.46
CA LEU A 391 -2.35 10.93 32.46
C LEU A 391 -1.00 10.36 32.94
N ARG A 392 -0.18 11.16 33.63
CA ARG A 392 1.09 10.68 34.21
C ARG A 392 0.84 9.58 35.24
N ASP A 393 -0.08 9.80 36.17
CA ASP A 393 -0.37 8.84 37.23
C ASP A 393 -1.03 7.56 36.65
N PHE A 394 -1.92 7.71 35.66
CA PHE A 394 -2.56 6.61 34.93
C PHE A 394 -1.56 5.78 34.11
N LYS A 395 -0.55 6.41 33.49
CA LYS A 395 0.57 5.69 32.85
C LYS A 395 1.30 4.77 33.85
N GLY A 396 1.46 5.22 35.10
CA GLY A 396 2.01 4.40 36.17
C GLY A 396 1.16 3.15 36.43
N LEU A 397 -0.18 3.26 36.38
CA LEU A 397 -1.07 2.09 36.50
C LEU A 397 -0.96 1.12 35.31
N ILE A 398 -0.78 1.63 34.08
CA ILE A 398 -0.65 0.78 32.89
C ILE A 398 0.69 0.03 32.90
N TYR A 399 1.77 0.72 33.30
CA TYR A 399 3.13 0.27 33.00
C TYR A 399 3.99 -0.10 34.21
N ASP A 400 3.73 0.42 35.41
CA ASP A 400 4.60 0.10 36.55
C ASP A 400 4.47 -1.38 36.93
N ASN A 401 5.56 -1.94 37.44
CA ASN A 401 5.61 -3.32 37.93
C ASN A 401 5.12 -3.38 39.38
N ASN A 402 3.85 -3.03 39.59
CA ASN A 402 3.17 -3.07 40.89
C ASN A 402 2.62 -4.48 41.14
N ASP A 403 2.53 -4.89 42.40
CA ASP A 403 1.67 -6.01 42.76
C ASP A 403 0.18 -5.60 42.78
N GLN A 404 -0.72 -6.56 42.96
CA GLN A 404 -2.16 -6.27 42.96
C GLN A 404 -2.58 -5.34 44.12
N ARG A 405 -1.97 -5.48 45.30
CA ARG A 405 -2.30 -4.63 46.47
C ARG A 405 -1.83 -3.20 46.25
N ASP A 406 -0.64 -3.04 45.70
CA ASP A 406 -0.10 -1.74 45.32
C ASP A 406 -0.90 -1.09 44.19
N PHE A 407 -1.37 -1.88 43.23
CA PHE A 407 -2.28 -1.40 42.18
C PHE A 407 -3.56 -0.84 42.79
N ASP A 408 -4.26 -1.61 43.63
CA ASP A 408 -5.53 -1.18 44.24
C ASP A 408 -5.34 0.06 45.13
N ARG A 409 -4.25 0.10 45.91
CA ARG A 409 -3.90 1.28 46.71
C ARG A 409 -3.68 2.52 45.85
N ARG A 410 -2.89 2.40 44.78
CA ARG A 410 -2.59 3.51 43.86
C ARG A 410 -3.83 3.94 43.09
N TRP A 411 -4.67 2.99 42.70
CA TRP A 411 -5.94 3.24 42.03
C TRP A 411 -6.82 4.17 42.87
N THR A 412 -7.07 3.80 44.13
CA THR A 412 -7.86 4.63 45.07
C THR A 412 -7.22 6.01 45.28
N ALA A 413 -5.90 6.05 45.50
CA ALA A 413 -5.18 7.31 45.68
C ALA A 413 -5.28 8.24 44.46
N ILE A 414 -5.29 7.70 43.24
CA ILE A 414 -5.47 8.47 42.00
C ILE A 414 -6.90 8.97 41.88
N LEU A 415 -7.91 8.17 42.23
CA LEU A 415 -9.30 8.60 42.25
C LEU A 415 -9.50 9.79 43.19
N ASP A 416 -8.96 9.71 44.40
CA ASP A 416 -9.07 10.79 45.40
C ASP A 416 -8.32 12.05 44.93
N LYS A 417 -7.07 11.88 44.50
CA LYS A 417 -6.20 13.00 44.07
C LYS A 417 -6.78 13.82 42.92
N HIS A 418 -7.49 13.16 42.00
CA HIS A 418 -8.07 13.81 40.82
C HIS A 418 -9.58 14.04 40.93
N ASN A 419 -10.20 13.79 42.10
CA ASN A 419 -11.64 13.90 42.33
C ASN A 419 -12.49 13.08 41.34
N LEU A 420 -12.10 11.83 41.09
CA LEU A 420 -12.73 10.91 40.13
C LEU A 420 -13.53 9.79 40.80
N VAL A 421 -13.76 9.85 42.11
CA VAL A 421 -14.61 8.91 42.83
C VAL A 421 -16.04 8.96 42.26
N GLY A 422 -16.60 7.80 41.91
CA GLY A 422 -17.91 7.69 41.24
C GLY A 422 -17.89 8.00 39.73
N SER A 423 -16.71 8.14 39.12
CA SER A 423 -16.60 8.27 37.66
C SER A 423 -16.94 6.95 36.98
N THR A 424 -18.02 6.94 36.20
CA THR A 424 -18.47 5.77 35.42
C THR A 424 -17.40 5.27 34.43
N TRP A 425 -16.56 6.17 33.92
CA TRP A 425 -15.45 5.79 33.04
C TRP A 425 -14.35 5.07 33.84
N MET A 426 -13.99 5.57 35.03
CA MET A 426 -13.00 4.91 35.89
C MET A 426 -13.49 3.54 36.37
N GLU A 427 -14.76 3.40 36.73
CA GLU A 427 -15.35 2.11 37.10
C GLU A 427 -15.18 1.06 36.00
N LYS A 428 -15.54 1.40 34.75
CA LYS A 428 -15.31 0.52 33.58
C LYS A 428 -13.84 0.21 33.34
N MET A 429 -12.95 1.18 33.56
CA MET A 429 -11.51 0.97 33.45
C MET A 429 -11.01 -0.02 34.52
N TYR A 430 -11.54 0.05 35.74
CA TYR A 430 -11.21 -0.90 36.80
C TYR A 430 -11.75 -2.30 36.52
N GLU A 431 -12.98 -2.43 36.02
CA GLU A 431 -13.58 -3.71 35.61
C GLU A 431 -12.72 -4.43 34.57
N THR A 432 -12.10 -3.68 33.67
CA THR A 432 -11.26 -4.21 32.58
C THR A 432 -9.76 -4.26 32.91
N ARG A 433 -9.35 -4.01 34.17
CA ARG A 433 -7.94 -3.90 34.60
C ARG A 433 -7.04 -5.07 34.21
N GLU A 434 -7.60 -6.28 34.19
CA GLU A 434 -6.91 -7.50 33.79
C GLU A 434 -6.46 -7.49 32.33
N MET A 435 -7.11 -6.69 31.48
CA MET A 435 -6.80 -6.60 30.05
C MET A 435 -5.77 -5.51 29.72
N TRP A 436 -5.36 -4.65 30.66
CA TRP A 436 -4.49 -3.52 30.30
C TRP A 436 -3.36 -3.22 31.27
N SER A 437 -3.55 -3.46 32.55
CA SER A 437 -2.53 -3.16 33.55
C SER A 437 -1.44 -4.23 33.53
N HIS A 438 -0.19 -3.80 33.65
CA HIS A 438 0.95 -4.69 33.66
C HIS A 438 0.87 -5.72 34.80
N CYS A 439 0.35 -5.37 35.97
CA CYS A 439 0.33 -6.25 37.14
C CYS A 439 -0.51 -7.53 36.94
N PHE A 440 -1.50 -7.50 36.03
CA PHE A 440 -2.32 -8.68 35.70
C PHE A 440 -1.82 -9.42 34.46
N LEU A 441 -0.93 -8.80 33.68
CA LEU A 441 -0.42 -9.31 32.40
C LEU A 441 1.08 -9.64 32.42
N TRP A 442 1.71 -9.57 33.60
CA TRP A 442 3.15 -9.66 33.80
C TRP A 442 3.76 -11.04 33.46
N ASP A 443 2.97 -12.11 33.49
CA ASP A 443 3.39 -13.48 33.12
C ASP A 443 3.15 -13.81 31.63
N LYS A 444 2.55 -12.87 30.87
CA LYS A 444 2.19 -13.07 29.47
C LYS A 444 3.14 -12.32 28.54
N PHE A 445 3.54 -12.99 27.46
CA PHE A 445 4.42 -12.42 26.46
C PHE A 445 3.65 -11.51 25.48
N PHE A 446 4.01 -10.23 25.44
CA PHE A 446 3.47 -9.24 24.49
C PHE A 446 4.55 -8.53 23.65
N GLY A 447 5.80 -8.98 23.75
CA GLY A 447 6.93 -8.45 23.00
C GLY A 447 7.12 -6.93 23.21
N TYR A 448 7.57 -6.23 22.16
CA TYR A 448 7.78 -4.77 22.17
C TYR A 448 6.54 -3.93 21.86
N ILE A 449 5.39 -4.57 21.61
CA ILE A 449 4.14 -3.89 21.20
C ILE A 449 3.49 -3.10 22.36
N ARG A 450 4.09 -3.14 23.56
CA ARG A 450 3.71 -2.31 24.70
C ARG A 450 3.93 -0.80 24.48
N THR A 451 4.79 -0.42 23.54
CA THR A 451 5.14 0.98 23.25
C THR A 451 4.12 1.65 22.32
N THR A 452 3.67 2.85 22.70
CA THR A 452 2.71 3.65 21.92
C THR A 452 3.14 3.88 20.48
N SER A 453 4.45 3.90 20.24
CA SER A 453 5.09 4.17 18.96
C SER A 453 4.76 3.17 17.87
N GLN A 454 4.46 1.90 18.18
CA GLN A 454 4.15 0.91 17.12
C GLN A 454 2.72 1.12 16.58
N CYS A 455 1.74 1.29 17.47
CA CYS A 455 0.36 1.61 17.08
C CYS A 455 0.25 3.02 16.47
N GLU A 456 1.01 3.99 16.99
CA GLU A 456 1.12 5.33 16.41
C GLU A 456 1.77 5.29 15.02
N GLY A 457 2.83 4.49 14.84
CA GLY A 457 3.53 4.32 13.57
C GLY A 457 2.60 3.79 12.48
N ILE A 458 1.84 2.72 12.77
CA ILE A 458 0.85 2.15 11.83
C ILE A 458 -0.27 3.16 11.54
N ASN A 459 -0.80 3.83 12.56
CA ASN A 459 -1.84 4.86 12.35
C ASN A 459 -1.32 6.05 11.54
N SER A 460 -0.06 6.45 11.74
CA SER A 460 0.57 7.51 10.96
C SER A 460 0.77 7.09 9.51
N LEU A 461 1.26 5.86 9.30
CA LEU A 461 1.42 5.24 8.00
C LEU A 461 0.10 5.21 7.21
N ILE A 462 -0.98 4.72 7.82
CA ILE A 462 -2.30 4.61 7.19
C ILE A 462 -2.80 5.98 6.70
N ARG A 463 -2.52 7.08 7.42
CA ARG A 463 -2.93 8.44 7.02
C ARG A 463 -2.30 8.89 5.69
N PHE A 464 -1.11 8.40 5.35
CA PHE A 464 -0.48 8.71 4.06
C PHE A 464 -1.08 7.90 2.90
N TYR A 465 -1.64 6.73 3.19
CA TYR A 465 -2.05 5.74 2.18
C TYR A 465 -3.56 5.63 1.98
N VAL A 466 -4.36 6.12 2.93
CA VAL A 466 -5.83 6.06 2.90
C VAL A 466 -6.42 7.46 3.06
N ASN A 467 -6.94 8.00 1.95
CA ASN A 467 -7.65 9.27 1.86
C ASN A 467 -9.09 9.05 1.34
N ARG A 468 -10.03 9.95 1.66
CA ARG A 468 -11.45 9.87 1.28
C ARG A 468 -11.67 9.77 -0.22
N LYS A 469 -10.67 10.18 -1.01
CA LYS A 469 -10.70 10.10 -2.48
C LYS A 469 -10.12 8.79 -3.05
N ASN A 470 -9.49 7.96 -2.22
CA ASN A 470 -8.89 6.71 -2.69
C ASN A 470 -9.95 5.65 -3.00
N THR A 471 -9.77 5.05 -4.17
CA THR A 471 -10.48 3.87 -4.65
C THR A 471 -9.96 2.61 -3.96
N LEU A 472 -10.66 1.48 -4.12
CA LEU A 472 -10.23 0.18 -3.59
C LEU A 472 -8.89 -0.24 -4.20
N ILE A 473 -8.72 -0.02 -5.51
CA ILE A 473 -7.46 -0.33 -6.19
C ILE A 473 -6.30 0.57 -5.74
N ASP A 474 -6.56 1.85 -5.44
CA ASP A 474 -5.55 2.75 -4.88
C ASP A 474 -5.07 2.25 -3.51
N PHE A 475 -6.01 1.80 -2.66
CA PHE A 475 -5.68 1.22 -1.36
C PHE A 475 -4.75 0.00 -1.51
N MET A 476 -5.08 -0.94 -2.40
CA MET A 476 -4.27 -2.14 -2.62
C MET A 476 -2.84 -1.83 -3.08
N HIS A 477 -2.68 -0.87 -4.00
CA HIS A 477 -1.36 -0.42 -4.44
C HIS A 477 -0.58 0.31 -3.34
N ASN A 478 -1.26 1.12 -2.53
CA ASN A 478 -0.62 1.84 -1.44
C ASN A 478 -0.16 0.88 -0.33
N LEU A 479 -0.96 -0.14 -0.01
CA LEU A 479 -0.58 -1.18 0.94
C LEU A 479 0.65 -1.96 0.46
N ASP A 480 0.67 -2.38 -0.81
CA ASP A 480 1.83 -3.08 -1.40
C ASP A 480 3.13 -2.25 -1.30
N ARG A 481 3.02 -0.92 -1.50
CA ARG A 481 4.15 0.00 -1.34
C ARG A 481 4.62 0.08 0.11
N ALA A 482 3.69 0.19 1.05
CA ALA A 482 4.02 0.22 2.47
C ALA A 482 4.72 -1.08 2.90
N LEU A 483 4.21 -2.24 2.49
CA LEU A 483 4.82 -3.55 2.78
C LEU A 483 6.28 -3.61 2.31
N LYS A 484 6.57 -3.11 1.11
CA LYS A 484 7.95 -3.04 0.57
C LYS A 484 8.87 -2.17 1.43
N GLU A 485 8.38 -1.03 1.93
CA GLU A 485 9.16 -0.14 2.80
C GLU A 485 9.51 -0.80 4.14
N TYR A 486 8.55 -1.45 4.82
CA TYR A 486 8.81 -2.17 6.06
C TYR A 486 9.78 -3.33 5.87
N ARG A 487 9.67 -4.05 4.76
CA ARG A 487 10.60 -5.13 4.42
C ARG A 487 12.01 -4.62 4.15
N ASN A 488 12.14 -3.48 3.47
CA ASN A 488 13.43 -2.84 3.29
C ASN A 488 14.04 -2.41 4.64
N ASN A 489 13.24 -1.85 5.55
CA ASN A 489 13.69 -1.49 6.90
C ASN A 489 14.16 -2.70 7.71
N LYS A 490 13.45 -3.83 7.61
CA LYS A 490 13.87 -5.13 8.18
C LYS A 490 15.20 -5.59 7.57
N LEU A 491 15.32 -5.55 6.24
CA LEU A 491 16.52 -5.97 5.52
C LEU A 491 17.76 -5.14 5.92
N ILE A 492 17.62 -3.82 6.05
CA ILE A 492 18.69 -2.93 6.53
C ILE A 492 19.08 -3.30 7.97
N ALA A 493 18.11 -3.63 8.83
CA ALA A 493 18.37 -4.03 10.21
C ALA A 493 19.07 -5.41 10.30
N ASP A 494 18.68 -6.36 9.44
CA ASP A 494 19.35 -7.65 9.28
C ASP A 494 20.81 -7.46 8.87
N PHE A 495 21.06 -6.68 7.82
CA PHE A 495 22.41 -6.35 7.36
C PHE A 495 23.26 -5.74 8.48
N LYS A 496 22.74 -4.73 9.19
CA LYS A 496 23.45 -4.09 10.33
C LYS A 496 23.70 -5.02 11.51
N SER A 497 22.96 -6.13 11.63
CA SER A 497 23.13 -7.11 12.72
C SER A 497 24.09 -8.23 12.35
N GLN A 498 24.22 -8.54 11.06
CA GLN A 498 25.08 -9.61 10.53
C GLN A 498 26.45 -9.09 10.09
N CYS A 499 26.51 -7.89 9.53
CA CYS A 499 27.69 -7.36 8.85
C CYS A 499 28.34 -6.17 9.58
N SER A 500 27.93 -5.88 10.81
CA SER A 500 28.54 -4.80 11.60
C SER A 500 28.84 -5.26 13.01
N GLU A 501 30.02 -4.92 13.49
CA GLU A 501 30.42 -5.19 14.86
C GLU A 501 29.73 -4.22 15.83
N LEU A 502 29.47 -4.72 17.03
CA LEU A 502 28.88 -3.98 18.13
C LEU A 502 30.01 -3.58 19.09
N VAL A 503 30.09 -2.31 19.44
CA VAL A 503 31.09 -1.81 20.40
C VAL A 503 30.59 -2.10 21.81
N MET A 504 31.33 -2.84 22.62
CA MET A 504 31.04 -3.08 24.04
C MET A 504 31.36 -1.82 24.84
N ILE A 505 30.46 -1.39 25.73
CA ILE A 505 30.60 -0.10 26.44
C ILE A 505 30.38 -0.20 27.95
N THR A 506 29.86 -1.33 28.44
CA THR A 506 29.61 -1.54 29.85
C THR A 506 30.82 -2.17 30.52
N SER A 507 30.91 -2.10 31.85
CA SER A 507 31.95 -2.79 32.62
C SER A 507 31.79 -4.32 32.63
N LEU A 508 30.72 -4.86 32.03
CA LEU A 508 30.40 -6.28 31.97
C LEU A 508 30.47 -6.79 30.53
N GLU A 509 31.62 -6.54 29.87
CA GLU A 509 31.81 -6.87 28.45
C GLU A 509 31.58 -8.34 28.09
N ALA A 510 31.82 -9.28 29.02
CA ALA A 510 31.59 -10.71 28.78
C ALA A 510 30.13 -10.98 28.40
N TYR A 511 29.17 -10.35 29.10
CA TYR A 511 27.75 -10.45 28.80
C TYR A 511 27.38 -9.80 27.48
N GLU A 512 27.95 -8.63 27.19
CA GLU A 512 27.69 -7.96 25.93
C GLU A 512 28.24 -8.78 24.75
N ARG A 513 29.47 -9.31 24.87
CA ARG A 513 30.09 -10.14 23.83
C ARG A 513 29.27 -11.39 23.59
N SER A 514 28.86 -12.10 24.65
CA SER A 514 27.99 -13.27 24.52
C SER A 514 26.64 -12.92 23.89
N ALA A 515 25.95 -11.87 24.36
CA ALA A 515 24.68 -11.43 23.78
C ALA A 515 24.80 -11.02 22.29
N SER A 516 25.92 -10.41 21.90
CA SER A 516 26.15 -9.95 20.52
C SER A 516 26.24 -11.09 19.50
N CYS A 517 26.58 -12.30 19.94
CA CYS A 517 26.62 -13.49 19.09
C CYS A 517 25.21 -13.96 18.70
N TYR A 518 24.23 -13.83 19.60
CA TYR A 518 22.90 -14.40 19.43
C TYR A 518 21.88 -13.38 18.94
N PHE A 519 21.82 -12.21 19.57
CA PHE A 519 20.71 -11.28 19.42
C PHE A 519 20.90 -10.29 18.27
N THR A 520 19.79 -9.82 17.71
CA THR A 520 19.83 -8.72 16.75
C THR A 520 20.34 -7.43 17.39
N ARG A 521 20.85 -6.51 16.56
CA ARG A 521 21.44 -5.24 17.04
C ARG A 521 20.51 -4.43 17.93
N ASN A 522 19.22 -4.38 17.60
CA ASN A 522 18.25 -3.62 18.38
C ASN A 522 17.98 -4.28 19.73
N ILE A 523 17.80 -5.60 19.75
CA ILE A 523 17.54 -6.33 21.01
C ILE A 523 18.78 -6.34 21.90
N PHE A 524 19.97 -6.42 21.30
CA PHE A 524 21.22 -6.28 22.02
C PHE A 524 21.33 -4.94 22.78
N LYS A 525 20.88 -3.82 22.20
CA LYS A 525 20.86 -2.52 22.91
C LYS A 525 19.97 -2.56 24.15
N GLU A 526 18.84 -3.26 24.07
CA GLU A 526 17.91 -3.39 25.19
C GLU A 526 18.48 -4.30 26.29
N ILE A 527 19.13 -5.39 25.90
CA ILE A 527 19.90 -6.25 26.82
C ILE A 527 21.01 -5.44 27.49
N ARG A 528 21.77 -4.63 26.74
CA ARG A 528 22.79 -3.74 27.28
C ARG A 528 22.22 -2.79 28.33
N ASN A 529 21.04 -2.22 28.10
CA ASN A 529 20.39 -1.34 29.07
C ASN A 529 20.08 -2.07 30.40
N GLU A 530 19.73 -3.36 30.34
CA GLU A 530 19.54 -4.21 31.52
C GLU A 530 20.87 -4.55 32.20
N ILE A 531 21.92 -4.88 31.43
CA ILE A 531 23.29 -5.10 31.93
C ILE A 531 23.81 -3.86 32.68
N GLN A 532 23.65 -2.67 32.08
CA GLN A 532 24.06 -1.41 32.70
C GLN A 532 23.29 -1.14 34.00
N ARG A 533 21.98 -1.40 34.01
CA ARG A 533 21.15 -1.26 35.22
C ARG A 533 21.55 -2.22 36.34
N ALA A 534 22.08 -3.41 36.01
CA ALA A 534 22.59 -4.32 37.02
C ALA A 534 23.73 -3.68 37.84
N GLY A 535 24.50 -2.75 37.29
CA GLY A 535 25.55 -2.04 38.03
C GLY A 535 25.06 -1.22 39.23
N ALA A 536 23.77 -0.88 39.30
CA ALA A 536 23.18 -0.03 40.34
C ALA A 536 22.30 -0.80 41.35
N LEU A 537 22.41 -2.12 41.42
CA LEU A 537 21.63 -2.97 42.32
C LEU A 537 22.51 -3.51 43.46
N ASN A 538 21.84 -3.96 44.53
CA ASN A 538 22.43 -4.73 45.61
C ASN A 538 21.84 -6.14 45.59
N ILE A 539 22.61 -7.14 46.06
CA ILE A 539 22.14 -8.53 46.19
C ILE A 539 22.38 -9.03 47.61
N THR A 540 21.45 -9.85 48.08
CA THR A 540 21.57 -10.62 49.33
C THR A 540 21.17 -12.05 49.04
N VAL A 541 21.93 -13.01 49.60
CA VAL A 541 21.60 -14.43 49.49
C VAL A 541 20.56 -14.77 50.55
N LEU A 542 19.40 -15.28 50.13
CA LEU A 542 18.32 -15.69 51.03
C LEU A 542 18.45 -17.16 51.43
N SER A 543 18.72 -18.02 50.46
CA SER A 543 18.89 -19.44 50.68
C SER A 543 19.83 -20.06 49.64
N THR A 544 20.61 -21.06 50.06
CA THR A 544 21.49 -21.83 49.19
C THR A 544 21.30 -23.30 49.49
N THR A 545 20.93 -24.06 48.46
CA THR A 545 20.91 -25.53 48.46
C THR A 545 21.98 -26.05 47.48
N LEU A 546 22.15 -27.37 47.38
CA LEU A 546 23.12 -27.96 46.44
C LEU A 546 22.83 -27.51 45.00
N ASP A 547 21.55 -27.54 44.60
CA ASP A 547 21.14 -27.33 43.21
C ASP A 547 20.55 -25.94 42.96
N LYS A 548 20.11 -25.21 43.99
CA LYS A 548 19.42 -23.92 43.85
C LYS A 548 19.94 -22.83 44.77
N VAL A 549 19.98 -21.60 44.27
CA VAL A 549 20.29 -20.39 45.04
C VAL A 549 19.15 -19.39 44.88
N GLU A 550 18.71 -18.82 46.00
CA GLU A 550 17.72 -17.76 46.03
C GLU A 550 18.36 -16.45 46.50
N PHE A 551 18.13 -15.39 45.72
CA PHE A 551 18.62 -14.05 45.98
C PHE A 551 17.48 -13.06 46.19
N SER A 552 17.69 -12.08 47.06
CA SER A 552 16.96 -10.82 47.09
C SER A 552 17.82 -9.74 46.43
N VAL A 553 17.27 -9.09 45.40
CA VAL A 553 17.94 -8.02 44.65
C VAL A 553 17.17 -6.73 44.86
N THR A 554 17.85 -5.69 45.35
CA THR A 554 17.23 -4.39 45.69
C THR A 554 17.88 -3.25 44.91
N ALA A 555 17.12 -2.20 44.65
CA ALA A 555 17.67 -0.96 44.11
C ALA A 555 18.50 -0.23 45.18
N LEU A 556 19.61 0.38 44.78
CA LEU A 556 20.43 1.19 45.67
C LEU A 556 19.59 2.35 46.26
N GLY A 557 19.39 2.33 47.59
CA GLY A 557 18.64 3.37 48.31
C GLY A 557 17.11 3.19 48.35
N ASP A 558 16.56 2.10 47.77
CA ASP A 558 15.11 1.83 47.78
C ASP A 558 14.85 0.34 48.10
N PRO A 559 14.88 -0.06 49.40
CA PRO A 559 14.66 -1.43 49.83
C PRO A 559 13.23 -1.94 49.57
N ALA A 560 12.27 -1.04 49.34
CA ALA A 560 10.87 -1.39 49.12
C ALA A 560 10.61 -2.08 47.77
N LYS A 561 11.59 -2.05 46.84
CA LYS A 561 11.53 -2.71 45.53
C LYS A 561 12.39 -3.99 45.48
N ASP A 562 12.30 -4.82 46.52
CA ASP A 562 12.94 -6.12 46.53
C ASP A 562 12.41 -7.03 45.41
N ARG A 563 13.32 -7.72 44.73
CA ARG A 563 13.01 -8.73 43.71
C ARG A 563 13.76 -10.01 44.02
N ARG A 564 12.98 -11.08 44.19
CA ARG A 564 13.48 -12.45 44.30
C ARG A 564 13.98 -12.97 42.95
N VAL A 565 15.16 -13.58 42.95
CA VAL A 565 15.75 -14.29 41.82
C VAL A 565 16.13 -15.69 42.29
N GLU A 566 15.65 -16.71 41.58
CA GLU A 566 16.02 -18.11 41.80
C GLU A 566 16.91 -18.59 40.65
N VAL A 567 18.03 -19.24 41.00
CA VAL A 567 18.97 -19.85 40.06
C VAL A 567 19.03 -21.34 40.35
N ASP A 568 18.63 -22.16 39.38
CA ASP A 568 18.82 -23.61 39.40
C ASP A 568 20.12 -23.93 38.66
N ARG A 569 21.18 -24.25 39.42
CA ARG A 569 22.53 -24.53 38.92
C ARG A 569 22.57 -25.80 38.06
N SER A 570 21.76 -26.81 38.41
CA SER A 570 21.75 -28.09 37.71
C SER A 570 21.22 -27.97 36.28
N LYS A 571 20.26 -27.07 36.07
CA LYS A 571 19.61 -26.84 34.76
C LYS A 571 20.03 -25.53 34.10
N ASN A 572 20.85 -24.73 34.77
CA ASN A 572 21.20 -23.37 34.38
C ASN A 572 19.94 -22.51 34.08
N LEU A 573 18.91 -22.67 34.91
CA LEU A 573 17.62 -21.96 34.78
C LEU A 573 17.57 -20.78 35.73
N PHE A 574 17.03 -19.66 35.23
CA PHE A 574 16.85 -18.44 36.00
C PHE A 574 15.38 -18.10 36.04
N SER A 575 14.89 -17.69 37.22
CA SER A 575 13.58 -17.09 37.34
C SER A 575 13.67 -15.84 38.20
N CYS A 576 12.91 -14.82 37.84
CA CYS A 576 12.85 -13.58 38.60
C CYS A 576 11.41 -13.16 38.82
N SER A 577 11.11 -12.74 40.05
CA SER A 577 9.83 -12.17 40.46
C SER A 577 9.44 -10.87 39.73
N CYS A 578 10.33 -10.28 38.91
CA CYS A 578 9.95 -9.15 38.06
C CYS A 578 9.27 -9.58 36.74
N LYS A 579 9.40 -10.86 36.34
CA LYS A 579 8.87 -11.47 35.10
C LYS A 579 9.17 -10.74 33.80
N LEU A 580 10.26 -9.98 33.74
CA LEU A 580 10.66 -9.30 32.52
C LEU A 580 10.99 -10.30 31.40
N PHE A 581 11.63 -11.42 31.75
CA PHE A 581 11.98 -12.45 30.77
C PHE A 581 10.72 -13.12 30.21
N GLU A 582 9.74 -13.45 31.04
CA GLU A 582 8.48 -14.04 30.61
C GLU A 582 7.64 -13.06 29.77
N SER A 583 7.61 -11.77 30.14
CA SER A 583 6.81 -10.76 29.43
C SER A 583 7.47 -10.22 28.15
N ARG A 584 8.80 -10.18 28.08
CA ARG A 584 9.56 -9.58 26.96
C ARG A 584 10.58 -10.49 26.28
N GLY A 585 10.89 -11.65 26.84
CA GLY A 585 11.95 -12.54 26.35
C GLY A 585 13.36 -11.96 26.53
N ILE A 586 13.54 -11.03 27.48
CA ILE A 586 14.82 -10.35 27.76
C ILE A 586 15.14 -10.46 29.24
N PRO A 587 16.35 -10.91 29.62
CA PRO A 587 16.73 -11.00 31.02
C PRO A 587 16.76 -9.62 31.66
N CYS A 588 16.26 -9.53 32.89
CA CYS A 588 16.29 -8.28 33.64
C CYS A 588 17.66 -8.03 34.29
N SER A 589 17.89 -6.79 34.69
CA SER A 589 19.04 -6.39 35.50
C SER A 589 19.24 -7.24 36.76
N HIS A 590 18.17 -7.76 37.38
CA HIS A 590 18.28 -8.66 38.54
C HIS A 590 18.90 -10.01 38.18
N ILE A 591 18.54 -10.57 37.01
CA ILE A 591 19.14 -11.82 36.50
C ILE A 591 20.62 -11.58 36.16
N PHE A 592 20.94 -10.48 35.49
CA PHE A 592 22.34 -10.13 35.20
C PHE A 592 23.18 -9.95 36.48
N TYR A 593 22.59 -9.39 37.55
CA TYR A 593 23.28 -9.31 38.84
C TYR A 593 23.52 -10.69 39.44
N ALA A 594 22.52 -11.58 39.42
CA ALA A 594 22.67 -12.95 39.92
C ALA A 594 23.73 -13.73 39.11
N MET A 595 23.75 -13.59 37.78
CA MET A 595 24.80 -14.16 36.93
C MET A 595 26.19 -13.64 37.29
N LYS A 596 26.32 -12.34 37.56
CA LYS A 596 27.57 -11.71 38.01
C LYS A 596 28.01 -12.28 39.36
N PHE A 597 27.08 -12.47 40.29
CA PHE A 597 27.36 -13.03 41.61
C PHE A 597 27.82 -14.49 41.53
N GLU A 598 27.15 -15.31 40.72
CA GLU A 598 27.51 -16.71 40.47
C GLU A 598 28.71 -16.87 39.51
N ASN A 599 29.30 -15.76 39.03
CA ASN A 599 30.42 -15.72 38.08
C ASN A 599 30.18 -16.53 36.79
N ILE A 600 28.93 -16.53 36.31
CA ILE A 600 28.56 -17.09 35.02
C ILE A 600 28.91 -16.04 33.97
N LEU A 601 29.77 -16.36 33.00
CA LEU A 601 30.30 -15.40 32.01
C LEU A 601 29.63 -15.49 30.65
N GLU A 602 29.06 -16.65 30.33
CA GLU A 602 28.35 -16.90 29.07
C GLU A 602 26.84 -16.81 29.28
N PHE A 603 26.12 -16.45 28.20
CA PHE A 603 24.67 -16.41 28.22
C PHE A 603 24.09 -17.82 28.29
N PRO A 604 23.34 -18.19 29.34
CA PRO A 604 22.64 -19.46 29.42
C PRO A 604 21.62 -19.60 28.28
N ASP A 605 21.51 -20.80 27.69
CA ASP A 605 20.49 -21.11 26.67
C ASP A 605 19.06 -20.83 27.18
N SER A 606 18.83 -21.00 28.47
CA SER A 606 17.55 -20.71 29.14
C SER A 606 17.13 -19.23 29.05
N LEU A 607 18.10 -18.33 28.88
CA LEU A 607 17.89 -16.89 28.74
C LEU A 607 17.88 -16.43 27.26
N ILE A 608 18.14 -17.34 26.31
CA ILE A 608 18.11 -17.04 24.88
C ILE A 608 16.69 -17.23 24.36
N TYR A 609 15.92 -16.15 24.31
CA TYR A 609 14.62 -16.18 23.67
C TYR A 609 14.77 -16.19 22.14
N LYS A 610 14.61 -17.37 21.54
CA LYS A 610 14.86 -17.64 20.10
C LYS A 610 14.30 -16.57 19.15
N ARG A 611 13.12 -16.02 19.45
CA ARG A 611 12.47 -14.96 18.68
C ARG A 611 13.39 -13.77 18.38
N TRP A 612 14.25 -13.40 19.32
CA TRP A 612 15.08 -12.19 19.23
C TRP A 612 16.44 -12.42 18.58
N THR A 613 16.71 -13.65 18.13
CA THR A 613 18.01 -14.03 17.58
C THR A 613 18.15 -13.61 16.13
N LYS A 614 19.39 -13.47 15.66
CA LYS A 614 19.72 -13.19 14.24
C LYS A 614 19.21 -14.27 13.29
N ASN A 615 19.03 -15.50 13.79
CA ASN A 615 18.63 -16.68 13.02
C ASN A 615 17.14 -17.02 13.16
N ALA A 616 16.32 -16.15 13.74
CA ALA A 616 14.89 -16.42 13.99
C ALA A 616 14.10 -16.83 12.73
N ASN A 617 14.53 -16.39 11.53
CA ASN A 617 13.89 -16.76 10.25
C ASN A 617 14.38 -18.10 9.67
N ASN A 618 15.57 -18.58 10.05
CA ASN A 618 16.24 -19.70 9.38
C ASN A 618 15.72 -21.07 9.85
N GLU A 619 15.26 -21.19 11.10
CA GLU A 619 14.76 -22.47 11.64
C GLU A 619 13.33 -22.84 11.19
N PHE A 620 12.48 -21.86 10.84
CA PHE A 620 11.15 -22.18 10.28
C PHE A 620 11.24 -22.90 8.94
N ILE A 621 12.26 -22.57 8.15
CA ILE A 621 12.55 -23.23 6.87
C ILE A 621 13.07 -24.66 7.09
N SER A 622 13.67 -24.96 8.24
CA SER A 622 14.34 -26.25 8.50
C SER A 622 13.63 -27.23 9.44
N THR A 623 12.81 -26.81 10.43
CA THR A 623 12.62 -27.71 11.59
C THR A 623 11.23 -27.87 12.21
N ASN A 624 10.15 -27.19 11.82
CA ASN A 624 8.84 -27.45 12.45
C ASN A 624 7.66 -27.30 11.50
N MET A 625 7.20 -28.41 10.90
CA MET A 625 5.83 -28.53 10.39
C MET A 625 5.29 -29.94 10.71
N PRO A 626 4.04 -30.08 11.20
CA PRO A 626 3.45 -31.37 11.52
C PRO A 626 3.49 -32.28 10.29
N VAL A 627 4.02 -33.48 10.47
CA VAL A 627 4.34 -34.43 9.38
C VAL A 627 3.08 -34.97 8.69
N ASN A 628 1.86 -34.68 9.17
CA ASN A 628 0.74 -35.54 8.84
C ASN A 628 -0.55 -34.92 8.30
N ASP A 629 -0.61 -33.65 7.85
CA ASP A 629 -1.84 -33.21 7.16
C ASP A 629 -1.75 -32.18 6.04
N ASP A 630 -0.58 -31.83 5.49
CA ASP A 630 -0.60 -30.83 4.39
C ASP A 630 0.66 -30.82 3.49
N ILE A 631 0.93 -31.93 2.79
CA ILE A 631 2.06 -32.06 1.85
C ILE A 631 2.05 -30.92 0.82
N GLU A 632 0.87 -30.55 0.30
CA GLU A 632 0.73 -29.50 -0.70
C GLU A 632 1.11 -28.12 -0.14
N ARG A 633 0.79 -27.88 1.13
CA ARG A 633 1.09 -26.61 1.81
C ARG A 633 2.57 -26.48 2.16
N VAL A 634 3.19 -27.57 2.61
CA VAL A 634 4.66 -27.64 2.81
C VAL A 634 5.40 -27.39 1.50
N LEU A 635 4.88 -27.94 0.39
CA LEU A 635 5.43 -27.68 -0.94
C LEU A 635 5.27 -26.20 -1.33
N LYS A 636 4.10 -25.58 -1.10
CA LYS A 636 3.87 -24.15 -1.35
C LYS A 636 4.81 -23.26 -0.56
N PHE A 637 5.04 -23.54 0.73
CA PHE A 637 6.00 -22.79 1.56
C PHE A 637 7.44 -22.90 1.04
N ARG A 638 7.89 -24.12 0.72
CA ARG A 638 9.24 -24.34 0.18
C ARG A 638 9.42 -23.67 -1.18
N VAL A 639 8.41 -23.75 -2.05
CA VAL A 639 8.41 -23.09 -3.36
C VAL A 639 8.44 -21.57 -3.20
N GLY A 640 7.62 -20.98 -2.31
CA GLY A 640 7.61 -19.54 -2.06
C GLY A 640 8.96 -19.01 -1.55
N ALA A 641 9.58 -19.72 -0.59
CA ALA A 641 10.90 -19.36 -0.07
C ALA A 641 11.98 -19.45 -1.16
N LEU A 642 11.97 -20.52 -1.97
CA LEU A 642 12.89 -20.69 -3.10
C LEU A 642 12.67 -19.61 -4.17
N ALA A 643 11.42 -19.33 -4.53
CA ALA A 643 11.08 -18.33 -5.55
C ALA A 643 11.53 -16.93 -5.13
N SER A 644 11.34 -16.55 -3.86
CA SER A 644 11.83 -15.28 -3.32
C SER A 644 13.35 -15.15 -3.44
N ASN A 645 14.10 -16.20 -3.11
CA ASN A 645 15.55 -16.21 -3.23
C ASN A 645 16.01 -16.16 -4.69
N CYS A 646 15.37 -16.93 -5.58
CA CYS A 646 15.66 -16.90 -7.01
C CYS A 646 15.38 -15.52 -7.62
N ASN A 647 14.28 -14.85 -7.25
CA ASN A 647 13.98 -13.49 -7.71
C ASN A 647 15.05 -12.50 -7.27
N LYS A 648 15.53 -12.61 -6.02
CA LYS A 648 16.63 -11.76 -5.52
C LYS A 648 17.94 -12.02 -6.26
N LEU A 649 18.23 -13.29 -6.58
CA LEU A 649 19.36 -13.68 -7.44
C LEU A 649 19.24 -13.06 -8.84
N CYS A 650 18.06 -13.15 -9.46
CA CYS A 650 17.80 -12.51 -10.76
C CYS A 650 18.03 -10.99 -10.72
N ASP A 651 17.53 -10.30 -9.69
CA ASP A 651 17.68 -8.84 -9.52
C ASP A 651 19.13 -8.37 -9.35
N ILE A 652 20.01 -9.24 -8.83
CA ILE A 652 21.43 -8.96 -8.64
C ILE A 652 22.18 -9.32 -9.92
N ALA A 653 22.02 -10.57 -10.37
CA ALA A 653 22.77 -11.14 -11.48
C ALA A 653 22.44 -10.50 -12.84
N CYS A 654 21.23 -9.95 -13.05
CA CYS A 654 20.90 -9.32 -14.34
C CYS A 654 21.60 -7.98 -14.61
N LYS A 655 22.35 -7.45 -13.64
CA LYS A 655 23.03 -6.14 -13.75
C LYS A 655 24.45 -6.23 -14.29
N ASP A 656 25.07 -7.41 -14.23
CA ASP A 656 26.43 -7.67 -14.71
C ASP A 656 26.50 -9.02 -15.42
N LEU A 657 27.24 -9.09 -16.53
CA LEU A 657 27.28 -10.29 -17.37
C LEU A 657 28.03 -11.46 -16.69
N ALA A 658 29.08 -11.17 -15.91
CA ALA A 658 29.85 -12.21 -15.23
C ALA A 658 29.04 -12.81 -14.08
N ASP A 659 28.35 -11.97 -13.30
CA ASP A 659 27.44 -12.44 -12.24
C ASP A 659 26.27 -13.26 -12.82
N PHE A 660 25.74 -12.85 -13.97
CA PHE A 660 24.70 -13.61 -14.70
C PHE A 660 25.18 -15.00 -15.09
N ASP A 661 26.35 -15.11 -15.73
CA ASP A 661 26.90 -16.38 -16.21
C ASP A 661 27.28 -17.32 -15.06
N GLU A 662 27.83 -16.78 -13.95
CA GLU A 662 28.15 -17.54 -12.74
C GLU A 662 26.89 -18.13 -12.11
N VAL A 663 25.89 -17.28 -11.86
CA VAL A 663 24.63 -17.69 -11.23
C VAL A 663 23.87 -18.68 -12.10
N GLN A 664 23.82 -18.46 -13.42
CA GLN A 664 23.16 -19.39 -14.34
C GLN A 664 23.84 -20.76 -14.31
N SER A 665 25.17 -20.80 -14.33
CA SER A 665 25.95 -22.05 -14.30
C SER A 665 25.74 -22.81 -12.99
N GLU A 666 25.80 -22.12 -11.85
CA GLU A 666 25.55 -22.73 -10.54
C GLU A 666 24.11 -23.25 -10.38
N LEU A 667 23.12 -22.51 -10.88
CA LEU A 667 21.73 -22.96 -10.86
C LEU A 667 21.54 -24.23 -11.71
N VAL A 668 22.11 -24.29 -12.90
CA VAL A 668 22.07 -25.49 -13.76
C VAL A 668 22.76 -26.67 -13.07
N ASN A 669 23.96 -26.46 -12.50
CA ASN A 669 24.69 -27.50 -11.78
C ASN A 669 23.93 -28.00 -10.54
N LEU A 670 23.24 -27.11 -9.83
CA LEU A 670 22.41 -27.46 -8.69
C LEU A 670 21.18 -28.27 -9.13
N VAL A 671 20.51 -27.89 -10.22
CA VAL A 671 19.38 -28.64 -10.79
C VAL A 671 19.82 -30.06 -11.17
N ILE A 672 20.95 -30.20 -11.87
CA ILE A 672 21.51 -31.51 -12.25
C ILE A 672 21.80 -32.36 -11.01
N ARG A 673 22.46 -31.80 -9.99
CA ARG A 673 22.73 -32.49 -8.69
C ARG A 673 21.46 -32.95 -7.98
N LEU A 674 20.40 -32.15 -8.00
CA LEU A 674 19.15 -32.48 -7.32
C LEU A 674 18.33 -33.52 -8.09
N GLN A 675 18.38 -33.50 -9.42
CA GLN A 675 17.77 -34.51 -10.28
C GLN A 675 18.46 -35.87 -10.15
N SER A 676 19.80 -35.90 -10.10
CA SER A 676 20.55 -37.15 -9.93
C SER A 676 20.33 -37.81 -8.56
N ARG A 677 20.12 -37.02 -7.49
CA ARG A 677 19.73 -37.53 -6.17
C ARG A 677 18.39 -38.26 -6.14
N LYS A 678 17.48 -37.97 -7.08
CA LYS A 678 16.18 -38.67 -7.20
C LYS A 678 16.30 -40.03 -7.89
N GLN A 679 17.33 -40.26 -8.70
CA GLN A 679 17.54 -41.54 -9.41
C GLN A 679 18.29 -42.58 -8.58
N GLY A 680 18.91 -42.21 -7.45
CA GLY A 680 19.67 -43.10 -6.58
C GLY A 680 18.90 -43.83 -5.46
N LYS A 681 17.56 -43.71 -5.39
CA LYS A 681 16.73 -44.46 -4.44
C LYS A 681 15.95 -45.55 -5.17
N SER A 682 16.45 -46.78 -5.11
CA SER A 682 15.77 -48.00 -5.56
C SER A 682 14.38 -48.10 -4.93
N THR A 683 13.34 -48.02 -5.75
CA THR A 683 11.97 -48.41 -5.41
C THR A 683 11.87 -49.93 -5.32
N PRO A 684 11.24 -50.52 -4.28
CA PRO A 684 10.81 -51.91 -4.35
C PRO A 684 9.72 -52.03 -5.42
N ASN A 685 9.89 -52.99 -6.33
CA ASN A 685 8.85 -53.38 -7.27
C ASN A 685 7.58 -53.78 -6.52
N VAL A 686 6.52 -52.99 -6.69
CA VAL A 686 5.14 -53.46 -6.50
C VAL A 686 4.45 -53.28 -7.83
N ASN A 687 4.26 -54.41 -8.52
CA ASN A 687 3.30 -54.52 -9.63
C ASN A 687 1.92 -54.15 -9.10
N VAL A 688 1.28 -53.17 -9.72
CA VAL A 688 -0.18 -53.04 -9.71
C VAL A 688 -0.64 -52.84 -11.14
N GLU A 689 -1.01 -53.94 -11.78
CA GLU A 689 -1.98 -53.91 -12.87
C GLU A 689 -3.34 -53.42 -12.33
N GLY A 690 -4.02 -52.57 -13.10
CA GLY A 690 -5.48 -52.41 -13.04
C GLY A 690 -6.04 -51.45 -12.00
N ILE A 691 -6.16 -50.16 -12.36
CA ILE A 691 -7.25 -49.29 -11.87
C ILE A 691 -7.78 -48.49 -13.06
N ASN A 692 -8.97 -48.84 -13.53
CA ASN A 692 -9.71 -48.09 -14.55
C ASN A 692 -10.41 -46.88 -13.91
N ASP A 693 -10.70 -45.87 -14.74
CA ASP A 693 -11.46 -44.67 -14.38
C ASP A 693 -12.80 -45.00 -13.68
N PRO A 694 -13.23 -44.20 -12.69
CA PRO A 694 -14.50 -44.41 -12.00
C PRO A 694 -15.70 -44.20 -12.93
N PHE A 695 -16.72 -45.04 -12.77
CA PHE A 695 -17.97 -44.92 -13.51
C PHE A 695 -18.77 -43.67 -13.12
N VAL A 696 -19.35 -43.01 -14.12
CA VAL A 696 -20.28 -41.88 -13.96
C VAL A 696 -21.53 -42.30 -13.18
N VAL A 697 -21.72 -41.72 -12.01
CA VAL A 697 -22.93 -41.92 -11.18
C VAL A 697 -24.07 -41.04 -11.72
N LYS A 698 -25.15 -41.65 -12.20
CA LYS A 698 -26.41 -40.95 -12.56
C LYS A 698 -27.32 -40.85 -11.35
N SER A 699 -27.85 -39.65 -11.09
CA SER A 699 -28.86 -39.36 -10.07
C SER A 699 -30.20 -40.05 -10.39
N LYS A 700 -30.89 -40.52 -9.33
CA LYS A 700 -32.21 -41.19 -9.36
C LYS A 700 -33.31 -40.27 -9.93
N GLY A 701 -34.07 -40.78 -10.89
CA GLY A 701 -35.24 -40.14 -11.51
C GLY A 701 -35.60 -40.79 -12.85
N SER A 702 -36.26 -41.95 -12.79
CA SER A 702 -36.68 -42.92 -13.82
C SER A 702 -37.43 -42.34 -15.06
N PRO A 703 -37.76 -43.12 -16.13
CA PRO A 703 -37.60 -44.57 -16.35
C PRO A 703 -37.05 -45.03 -17.72
N SER A 704 -36.73 -46.33 -17.77
CA SER A 704 -36.37 -47.12 -18.95
C SER A 704 -37.59 -47.44 -19.84
N LYS A 705 -37.43 -47.36 -21.17
CA LYS A 705 -37.72 -48.48 -22.09
C LYS A 705 -37.21 -48.23 -23.54
N ARG A 706 -36.51 -49.24 -24.05
CA ARG A 706 -36.32 -49.64 -25.48
C ARG A 706 -37.66 -49.58 -26.24
N SER A 707 -37.81 -49.51 -27.56
CA SER A 707 -37.06 -49.63 -28.82
C SER A 707 -38.10 -49.14 -29.87
N SER A 708 -37.83 -48.56 -31.04
CA SER A 708 -37.21 -49.10 -32.25
C SER A 708 -37.82 -48.29 -33.40
N GLY A 709 -37.00 -47.87 -34.37
CA GLY A 709 -37.39 -47.76 -35.78
C GLY A 709 -38.27 -46.58 -36.21
N GLY A 710 -37.90 -45.97 -37.34
CA GLY A 710 -38.89 -45.41 -38.26
C GLY A 710 -38.79 -43.91 -38.56
N ARG A 711 -37.98 -43.62 -39.58
CA ARG A 711 -37.99 -42.46 -40.50
C ARG A 711 -39.31 -41.71 -40.73
N ARG A 712 -39.16 -40.37 -40.90
CA ARG A 712 -39.74 -39.45 -41.93
C ARG A 712 -41.28 -39.23 -41.86
N GLU A 713 -41.86 -38.06 -42.15
CA GLU A 713 -41.48 -36.94 -43.02
C GLU A 713 -42.48 -35.75 -42.89
N HIS A 714 -42.03 -34.55 -43.33
CA HIS A 714 -42.78 -33.38 -43.87
C HIS A 714 -43.59 -32.48 -42.90
N THR A 715 -43.59 -31.13 -43.01
CA THR A 715 -43.42 -30.26 -44.20
C THR A 715 -43.13 -28.78 -43.80
N LEU A 716 -42.21 -28.11 -44.54
CA LEU A 716 -42.28 -26.74 -45.15
C LEU A 716 -42.55 -25.49 -44.26
N ILE A 717 -41.92 -24.29 -44.34
CA ILE A 717 -41.36 -23.42 -45.41
C ILE A 717 -40.35 -22.42 -44.74
N ALA A 718 -39.09 -22.34 -45.19
CA ALA A 718 -38.42 -21.24 -45.96
C ALA A 718 -38.32 -19.86 -45.25
N THR A 719 -37.23 -19.10 -45.27
CA THR A 719 -36.06 -19.04 -46.17
C THR A 719 -34.97 -18.14 -45.59
N SER A 720 -33.76 -18.24 -46.17
CA SER A 720 -32.53 -17.44 -46.00
C SER A 720 -31.51 -18.06 -45.01
N THR A 721 -30.56 -18.88 -45.44
CA THR A 721 -29.42 -18.62 -46.36
C THR A 721 -28.36 -17.73 -45.66
N VAL A 722 -27.31 -18.27 -45.01
CA VAL A 722 -25.99 -18.77 -45.54
C VAL A 722 -25.00 -17.57 -45.59
N ILE A 723 -23.72 -17.60 -45.21
CA ILE A 723 -22.52 -18.35 -45.66
C ILE A 723 -21.39 -18.00 -44.64
N THR A 724 -20.72 -18.86 -43.88
CA THR A 724 -19.63 -19.83 -44.13
C THR A 724 -18.40 -19.39 -44.95
N THR A 725 -17.24 -19.45 -44.29
CA THR A 725 -15.99 -20.11 -44.74
C THR A 725 -15.04 -19.47 -45.76
N SER A 726 -13.77 -19.86 -45.52
CA SER A 726 -12.66 -20.10 -46.46
C SER A 726 -11.73 -18.92 -46.70
N ALA A 727 -10.46 -18.92 -46.27
CA ALA A 727 -9.33 -19.82 -46.53
C ALA A 727 -8.47 -19.38 -47.75
N VAL A 728 -7.15 -19.52 -47.55
CA VAL A 728 -6.08 -19.77 -48.55
C VAL A 728 -5.33 -18.58 -49.18
N GLN A 729 -4.01 -18.83 -49.36
CA GLN A 729 -2.97 -18.19 -50.18
C GLN A 729 -2.32 -16.93 -49.59
N ILE A 730 -0.99 -16.83 -49.43
CA ILE A 730 0.18 -17.46 -50.11
C ILE A 730 1.24 -17.84 -49.08
#